data_AF-A0A836I3S6-F1
#
_entry.id   AF-A0A836I3S6-F1
#
_cell.length_a   1.000
_cell.length_b   1.000
_cell.length_c   1.000
_cell.angle_alpha   90.00
_cell.angle_beta   90.00
_cell.angle_gamma   90.00
#
_symmetry.space_group_name_H-M   'P 1'
#
loop_
_entity.id
_entity.type
_entity.pdbx_description
1 polymer ?
#
loop_
_entity_poly.entity_id
_entity_poly.type
_entity_poly.pdbx_seq_one_letter_code
_entity_poly.pdbx_strand_id
1 'polypeptide(L)'
;MSEDAVRKLPIAASWVHSDLQKLRLRLERATVATQLKELENHRRCVESQLDFVERRTSGKRARIEQLAKELNSLTAELTPELTLLEEGQRIAEGLRNQLHYQKSINRVYSSYTSDLFSKSTANGLGAVDLRISMTCPLSVHGLSLFPSSVANTAPPRSSDVEAFLRRCAPLFQWSEEEQAVKPPFFFDEPCLMERGADGTLTLSEENGNTAAVVCRNAACPYWHRNQLAHVKMIVMVFLDSMRCHLVVDDNLCAVTHATARLARHVYHADSISLVCAFLCEALQTLIATGLYVGLLTDKQPVCAMMSAPVMKAVDAANAAPPRASLLRSTEEIEGWCAVEQQQQRFNSTDSFSLTAAAVAHFQQHPSSLSWRCMLAAVEDAAQRRWLGRQGVELFPSSPELHLQYVLSVLHDGAGVSEVLEVCLASCRTLSAQGAAAIVAGLDCGQYPTSVARHAAYMLARVFVHVAQVDAAAALGFLAPLLNSNGEAGVAALLLPLARQNLTLLMVALRRTGHLHYAQFLPLTAISDIALELSPPDGADPPESGRDALHGALKLVASYKRDHFDAQLVSCCDAALQISVLRTFSHKLVYMERVVEKTVPESPLSQGVLYSEYVTAVAQQQSVYAASLVTDALVRNEGASCVLTFLLRGRLRMWGMSPLPDVQDVLSAFCAANHLSADDLGDPLRLSDAFQVSSFSPSPPVEWVCAYALHVVCGGSEKASAESMWTRMNALPVESLVHDAVAVTFFFHILLQLSGEARNAALFYRTVHRCLSLFLEAHFLSWSALEGSAGDMIGLPHFMSLCIYQEVPLLLGPGADDTFAWRCLVLEVAASLGVLHPLLVSD
;
A
#
# COMPACT_ATOMS: atom_id res chain seq x y z
N MET A 1 -36.65 0.51 -44.02
CA MET A 1 -37.59 -0.37 -44.74
C MET A 1 -37.51 -1.73 -44.10
N SER A 2 -38.62 -2.28 -43.61
CA SER A 2 -38.72 -3.73 -43.45
C SER A 2 -39.13 -4.34 -44.79
N GLU A 3 -38.54 -5.49 -45.06
CA GLU A 3 -38.90 -6.53 -46.02
C GLU A 3 -40.45 -6.63 -46.07
N ASP A 4 -41.11 -6.42 -47.20
CA ASP A 4 -41.01 -7.25 -48.39
C ASP A 4 -41.04 -6.38 -49.65
N ALA A 5 -40.01 -6.32 -50.46
CA ALA A 5 -38.76 -7.03 -50.50
C ALA A 5 -37.88 -6.23 -51.46
N VAL A 6 -36.73 -6.76 -51.80
CA VAL A 6 -36.08 -6.48 -53.08
C VAL A 6 -37.08 -6.72 -54.24
N ARG A 7 -37.91 -5.73 -54.55
CA ARG A 7 -38.41 -5.42 -55.89
C ARG A 7 -38.42 -3.92 -56.08
N LYS A 8 -37.16 -3.48 -56.15
CA LYS A 8 -36.68 -2.34 -56.93
C LYS A 8 -36.97 -1.01 -56.26
N LEU A 9 -36.00 -0.52 -55.48
CA LEU A 9 -34.91 0.29 -56.05
C LEU A 9 -35.43 1.20 -57.18
N PRO A 10 -35.49 2.52 -56.95
CA PRO A 10 -36.01 3.46 -57.91
C PRO A 10 -35.10 3.43 -59.14
N ILE A 11 -35.64 3.03 -60.29
CA ILE A 11 -35.09 3.52 -61.55
C ILE A 11 -35.22 5.04 -61.44
N ALA A 12 -34.12 5.77 -61.57
CA ALA A 12 -34.08 7.22 -61.38
C ALA A 12 -35.23 7.89 -62.13
N ALA A 13 -35.77 8.96 -61.57
CA ALA A 13 -36.92 9.69 -62.13
C ALA A 13 -36.69 10.20 -63.57
N SER A 14 -35.45 10.13 -64.08
CA SER A 14 -35.10 10.34 -65.48
C SER A 14 -35.56 9.24 -66.45
N TRP A 15 -36.10 8.09 -65.99
CA TRP A 15 -36.21 6.86 -66.81
C TRP A 15 -37.60 6.22 -66.94
N VAL A 16 -38.71 6.82 -66.49
CA VAL A 16 -40.06 6.27 -66.79
C VAL A 16 -41.07 7.36 -67.20
N HIS A 17 -41.64 7.18 -68.40
CA HIS A 17 -42.57 8.09 -69.08
C HIS A 17 -43.88 8.27 -68.29
N SER A 18 -44.42 9.50 -68.27
CA SER A 18 -45.59 9.94 -67.48
C SER A 18 -46.88 9.13 -67.70
N ASP A 19 -46.97 8.41 -68.81
CA ASP A 19 -48.15 7.61 -69.16
C ASP A 19 -48.18 6.22 -68.50
N LEU A 20 -47.03 5.66 -68.11
CA LEU A 20 -46.98 4.38 -67.39
C LEU A 20 -47.41 4.50 -65.91
N GLN A 21 -47.29 5.70 -65.32
CA GLN A 21 -47.77 5.96 -63.95
C GLN A 21 -49.31 6.01 -63.86
N LYS A 22 -49.98 6.47 -64.91
CA LYS A 22 -51.45 6.61 -64.93
C LYS A 22 -52.17 5.26 -65.12
N LEU A 23 -51.55 4.28 -65.76
CA LEU A 23 -52.16 2.96 -66.00
C LEU A 23 -52.15 2.06 -64.74
N ARG A 24 -51.08 2.11 -63.95
CA ARG A 24 -50.93 1.31 -62.72
C ARG A 24 -51.96 1.65 -61.65
N LEU A 25 -52.21 2.95 -61.44
CA LEU A 25 -53.19 3.46 -60.46
C LEU A 25 -54.65 3.08 -60.76
N ARG A 26 -54.99 2.79 -62.04
CA ARG A 26 -56.34 2.37 -62.43
C ARG A 26 -56.58 0.87 -62.24
N LEU A 27 -55.56 0.03 -62.47
CA LEU A 27 -55.66 -1.42 -62.31
C LEU A 27 -55.65 -1.85 -60.84
N GLU A 28 -54.91 -1.16 -59.96
CA GLU A 28 -54.86 -1.48 -58.51
C GLU A 28 -56.17 -1.18 -57.77
N ARG A 29 -57.00 -0.23 -58.26
CA ARG A 29 -58.27 0.14 -57.59
C ARG A 29 -59.42 -0.85 -57.83
N ALA A 30 -59.42 -1.59 -58.94
CA ALA A 30 -60.51 -2.51 -59.28
C ALA A 30 -60.42 -3.84 -58.52
N THR A 31 -59.21 -4.33 -58.24
CA THR A 31 -58.96 -5.62 -57.58
C THR A 31 -59.18 -5.58 -56.07
N VAL A 32 -59.00 -4.40 -55.44
CA VAL A 32 -59.18 -4.21 -53.99
C VAL A 32 -60.67 -4.18 -53.60
N ALA A 33 -61.53 -3.67 -54.47
CA ALA A 33 -62.96 -3.52 -54.18
C ALA A 33 -63.71 -4.86 -54.09
N THR A 34 -63.31 -5.88 -54.85
CA THR A 34 -63.93 -7.21 -54.82
C THR A 34 -63.50 -8.03 -53.61
N GLN A 35 -62.22 -7.97 -53.21
CA GLN A 35 -61.70 -8.66 -52.01
C GLN A 35 -62.29 -8.11 -50.71
N LEU A 36 -62.57 -6.80 -50.63
CA LEU A 36 -63.20 -6.17 -49.47
C LEU A 36 -64.61 -6.72 -49.18
N LYS A 37 -65.39 -7.02 -50.23
CA LYS A 37 -66.79 -7.45 -50.08
C LYS A 37 -66.91 -8.90 -49.58
N GLU A 38 -65.99 -9.79 -49.96
CA GLU A 38 -65.94 -11.16 -49.44
C GLU A 38 -65.47 -11.21 -47.98
N LEU A 39 -64.52 -10.35 -47.61
CA LEU A 39 -64.05 -10.19 -46.24
C LEU A 39 -65.15 -9.63 -45.32
N GLU A 40 -65.98 -8.69 -45.78
CA GLU A 40 -67.10 -8.15 -45.00
C GLU A 40 -68.16 -9.20 -44.66
N ASN A 41 -68.43 -10.14 -45.57
CA ASN A 41 -69.41 -11.21 -45.31
C ASN A 41 -68.87 -12.26 -44.32
N HIS A 42 -67.58 -12.61 -44.40
CA HIS A 42 -66.94 -13.46 -43.39
C HIS A 42 -66.87 -12.76 -42.03
N ARG A 43 -66.60 -11.44 -42.01
CA ARG A 43 -66.58 -10.62 -40.80
C ARG A 43 -67.89 -10.69 -40.04
N ARG A 44 -69.04 -10.54 -40.72
CA ARG A 44 -70.35 -10.59 -40.05
C ARG A 44 -70.68 -11.96 -39.45
N CYS A 45 -70.26 -13.05 -40.10
CA CYS A 45 -70.47 -14.41 -39.57
C CYS A 45 -69.66 -14.62 -38.28
N VAL A 46 -68.39 -14.22 -38.30
CA VAL A 46 -67.48 -14.28 -37.15
C VAL A 46 -67.95 -13.35 -36.03
N GLU A 47 -68.38 -12.13 -36.34
CA GLU A 47 -68.95 -11.17 -35.38
C GLU A 47 -70.15 -11.77 -34.62
N SER A 48 -71.04 -12.51 -35.29
CA SER A 48 -72.20 -13.13 -34.62
C SER A 48 -71.82 -14.25 -33.63
N GLN A 49 -70.75 -15.02 -33.92
CA GLN A 49 -70.25 -16.05 -33.01
C GLN A 49 -69.42 -15.45 -31.86
N LEU A 50 -68.68 -14.38 -32.16
CA LEU A 50 -67.97 -13.57 -31.16
C LEU A 50 -68.94 -12.97 -30.15
N ASP A 51 -70.07 -12.42 -30.59
CA ASP A 51 -71.10 -11.84 -29.72
C ASP A 51 -71.64 -12.85 -28.68
N PHE A 52 -71.82 -14.11 -29.09
CA PHE A 52 -72.29 -15.17 -28.20
C PHE A 52 -71.22 -15.59 -27.17
N VAL A 53 -69.96 -15.70 -27.61
CA VAL A 53 -68.82 -16.00 -26.73
C VAL A 53 -68.51 -14.83 -25.81
N GLU A 54 -68.63 -13.59 -26.29
CA GLU A 54 -68.47 -12.35 -25.51
C GLU A 54 -69.50 -12.25 -24.40
N ARG A 55 -70.78 -12.57 -24.63
CA ARG A 55 -71.78 -12.53 -23.55
C ARG A 55 -71.53 -13.60 -22.48
N ARG A 56 -71.06 -14.79 -22.88
CA ARG A 56 -70.73 -15.86 -21.92
C ARG A 56 -69.44 -15.56 -21.16
N THR A 57 -68.44 -14.99 -21.82
CA THR A 57 -67.17 -14.60 -21.21
C THR A 57 -67.30 -13.31 -20.39
N SER A 58 -68.18 -12.37 -20.74
CA SER A 58 -68.46 -11.17 -19.96
C SER A 58 -69.18 -11.50 -18.64
N GLY A 59 -70.10 -12.47 -18.64
CA GLY A 59 -70.71 -12.95 -17.39
C GLY A 59 -69.70 -13.62 -16.44
N LYS A 60 -68.73 -14.37 -16.98
CA LYS A 60 -67.63 -14.95 -16.19
C LYS A 60 -66.57 -13.92 -15.79
N ARG A 61 -66.24 -12.97 -16.67
CA ARG A 61 -65.34 -11.84 -16.39
C ARG A 61 -65.92 -10.94 -15.33
N ALA A 62 -67.20 -10.59 -15.36
CA ALA A 62 -67.82 -9.76 -14.34
C ALA A 62 -67.71 -10.38 -12.94
N ARG A 63 -67.85 -11.71 -12.85
CA ARG A 63 -67.71 -12.44 -11.58
C ARG A 63 -66.24 -12.57 -11.12
N ILE A 64 -65.31 -12.74 -12.05
CA ILE A 64 -63.86 -12.72 -11.76
C ILE A 64 -63.40 -11.30 -11.40
N GLU A 65 -63.89 -10.26 -12.08
CA GLU A 65 -63.61 -8.86 -11.77
C GLU A 65 -64.19 -8.44 -10.43
N GLN A 66 -65.33 -8.98 -10.01
CA GLN A 66 -65.88 -8.69 -8.68
C GLN A 66 -64.98 -9.27 -7.57
N LEU A 67 -64.53 -10.53 -7.71
CA LEU A 67 -63.60 -11.16 -6.77
C LEU A 67 -62.19 -10.55 -6.84
N ALA A 68 -61.73 -10.17 -8.03
CA ALA A 68 -60.46 -9.48 -8.20
C ALA A 68 -60.52 -8.04 -7.67
N LYS A 69 -61.69 -7.37 -7.71
CA LYS A 69 -61.88 -6.06 -7.08
C LYS A 69 -61.86 -6.15 -5.56
N GLU A 70 -62.46 -7.18 -4.96
CA GLU A 70 -62.38 -7.39 -3.50
C GLU A 70 -60.95 -7.76 -3.06
N LEU A 71 -60.27 -8.64 -3.80
CA LEU A 71 -58.88 -9.00 -3.50
C LEU A 71 -57.94 -7.81 -3.72
N ASN A 72 -58.11 -7.06 -4.82
CA ASN A 72 -57.32 -5.87 -5.08
C ASN A 72 -57.67 -4.72 -4.14
N SER A 73 -58.89 -4.59 -3.60
CA SER A 73 -59.17 -3.55 -2.59
C SER A 73 -58.47 -3.90 -1.29
N LEU A 74 -58.57 -5.14 -0.81
CA LEU A 74 -57.89 -5.57 0.42
C LEU A 74 -56.36 -5.52 0.29
N THR A 75 -55.84 -5.91 -0.88
CA THR A 75 -54.40 -5.84 -1.14
C THR A 75 -53.96 -4.38 -1.32
N ALA A 76 -54.74 -3.53 -2.00
CA ALA A 76 -54.45 -2.10 -2.14
C ALA A 76 -54.71 -1.30 -0.85
N GLU A 77 -55.45 -1.83 0.11
CA GLU A 77 -55.60 -1.27 1.46
C GLU A 77 -54.40 -1.64 2.35
N LEU A 78 -53.91 -2.88 2.25
CA LEU A 78 -52.81 -3.38 3.07
C LEU A 78 -51.42 -2.95 2.58
N THR A 79 -51.22 -2.90 1.26
CA THR A 79 -49.93 -2.52 0.65
C THR A 79 -49.47 -1.11 1.06
N PRO A 80 -50.32 -0.05 1.02
CA PRO A 80 -49.90 1.27 1.48
C PRO A 80 -49.64 1.31 2.98
N GLU A 81 -50.35 0.53 3.81
CA GLU A 81 -50.11 0.49 5.26
C GLU A 81 -48.79 -0.20 5.61
N LEU A 82 -48.44 -1.29 4.92
CA LEU A 82 -47.14 -1.95 5.10
C LEU A 82 -45.99 -1.09 4.57
N THR A 83 -46.16 -0.43 3.42
CA THR A 83 -45.15 0.51 2.93
C THR A 83 -45.02 1.71 3.85
N LEU A 84 -46.11 2.23 4.42
CA LEU A 84 -46.12 3.32 5.41
C LEU A 84 -45.48 2.90 6.74
N LEU A 85 -45.61 1.64 7.14
CA LEU A 85 -45.00 1.12 8.37
C LEU A 85 -43.49 0.90 8.18
N GLU A 86 -43.07 0.36 7.04
CA GLU A 86 -41.66 0.24 6.68
C GLU A 86 -40.99 1.60 6.43
N GLU A 87 -41.69 2.54 5.78
CA GLU A 87 -41.25 3.94 5.67
C GLU A 87 -41.22 4.60 7.04
N GLY A 88 -42.24 4.40 7.88
CA GLY A 88 -42.31 4.97 9.22
C GLY A 88 -41.18 4.48 10.13
N GLN A 89 -40.82 3.19 10.04
CA GLN A 89 -39.68 2.63 10.76
C GLN A 89 -38.35 3.18 10.22
N ARG A 90 -38.18 3.22 8.89
CA ARG A 90 -36.99 3.81 8.24
C ARG A 90 -36.81 5.29 8.59
N ILE A 91 -37.89 6.08 8.55
CA ILE A 91 -37.90 7.49 8.91
C ILE A 91 -37.64 7.68 10.40
N ALA A 92 -38.26 6.88 11.28
CA ALA A 92 -38.05 6.98 12.73
C ALA A 92 -36.61 6.62 13.14
N GLU A 93 -36.01 5.61 12.51
CA GLU A 93 -34.62 5.22 12.74
C GLU A 93 -33.65 6.25 12.15
N GLY A 94 -33.91 6.74 10.93
CA GLY A 94 -33.17 7.86 10.32
C GLY A 94 -33.20 9.12 11.18
N LEU A 95 -34.38 9.49 11.72
CA LEU A 95 -34.54 10.64 12.62
C LEU A 95 -33.84 10.43 13.97
N ARG A 96 -33.89 9.21 14.54
CA ARG A 96 -33.20 8.88 15.79
C ARG A 96 -31.69 8.98 15.62
N ASN A 97 -31.16 8.45 14.52
CA ASN A 97 -29.75 8.50 14.19
C ASN A 97 -29.31 9.93 13.90
N GLN A 98 -30.11 10.71 13.17
CA GLN A 98 -29.85 12.13 12.92
C GLN A 98 -29.88 12.98 14.20
N LEU A 99 -30.82 12.73 15.12
CA LEU A 99 -30.89 13.38 16.44
C LEU A 99 -29.71 13.01 17.34
N HIS A 100 -29.32 11.74 17.35
CA HIS A 100 -28.13 11.28 18.06
C HIS A 100 -26.87 11.97 17.51
N TYR A 101 -26.75 11.99 16.18
CA TYR A 101 -25.62 12.59 15.47
C TYR A 101 -25.50 14.10 15.72
N GLN A 102 -26.60 14.86 15.67
CA GLN A 102 -26.61 16.30 15.94
C GLN A 102 -26.28 16.64 17.41
N LYS A 103 -26.71 15.80 18.36
CA LYS A 103 -26.35 15.96 19.78
C LYS A 103 -24.87 15.70 20.03
N SER A 104 -24.27 14.78 19.28
CA SER A 104 -22.84 14.45 19.35
C SER A 104 -21.97 15.56 18.71
N ILE A 105 -22.35 16.09 17.54
CA ILE A 105 -21.61 17.19 16.88
C ILE A 105 -21.65 18.48 17.72
N ASN A 106 -22.81 18.87 18.26
CA ASN A 106 -22.94 20.13 19.00
C ASN A 106 -22.09 20.17 20.29
N ARG A 107 -21.75 19.01 20.86
CA ARG A 107 -20.83 18.92 22.01
C ARG A 107 -19.37 19.15 21.61
N VAL A 108 -18.98 18.72 20.42
CA VAL A 108 -17.61 18.85 19.88
C VAL A 108 -17.37 20.23 19.22
N TYR A 109 -18.41 20.82 18.64
CA TYR A 109 -18.32 22.18 18.05
C TYR A 109 -18.00 23.27 19.10
N SER A 110 -18.41 23.05 20.36
CA SER A 110 -18.12 23.93 21.49
C SER A 110 -16.64 23.91 21.91
N SER A 111 -15.93 22.80 21.70
CA SER A 111 -14.47 22.71 21.97
C SER A 111 -13.62 23.20 20.79
N TYR A 112 -14.12 23.10 19.55
CA TYR A 112 -13.35 23.53 18.36
C TYR A 112 -13.44 25.03 18.04
N THR A 113 -14.50 25.73 18.48
CA THR A 113 -14.68 27.17 18.17
C THR A 113 -14.01 28.12 19.15
N SER A 114 -13.51 27.64 20.30
CA SER A 114 -12.76 28.44 21.28
C SER A 114 -11.33 28.79 20.85
N ASP A 115 -10.66 27.91 20.09
CA ASP A 115 -9.20 28.02 19.91
C ASP A 115 -8.76 28.41 18.49
N LEU A 116 -9.69 28.57 17.54
CA LEU A 116 -9.36 28.88 16.15
C LEU A 116 -9.19 30.38 15.83
N PHE A 117 -9.50 31.31 16.76
CA PHE A 117 -9.43 32.75 16.45
C PHE A 117 -8.82 33.69 17.51
N SER A 118 -8.24 33.20 18.62
CA SER A 118 -7.52 34.11 19.52
C SER A 118 -6.38 33.47 20.31
N LYS A 119 -5.15 33.62 19.82
CA LYS A 119 -4.07 34.43 20.43
C LYS A 119 -2.71 33.96 19.93
N SER A 120 -2.05 34.82 19.17
CA SER A 120 -0.59 34.90 19.24
C SER A 120 -0.22 35.49 20.60
N THR A 121 0.63 34.79 21.35
CA THR A 121 1.91 35.27 21.90
C THR A 121 2.40 34.32 23.01
N ALA A 122 3.63 33.85 22.83
CA ALA A 122 4.56 33.30 23.84
C ALA A 122 4.27 31.92 24.48
N ASN A 123 5.16 30.97 24.11
CA ASN A 123 5.70 29.86 24.90
C ASN A 123 4.73 28.89 25.59
N GLY A 124 4.54 27.73 24.95
CA GLY A 124 4.04 26.52 25.59
C GLY A 124 3.70 25.47 24.53
N LEU A 125 4.31 24.28 24.61
CA LEU A 125 4.02 23.13 23.76
C LEU A 125 2.50 22.92 23.65
N GLY A 126 1.90 23.11 22.46
CA GLY A 126 0.45 22.97 22.35
C GLY A 126 -0.22 23.53 21.09
N ALA A 127 0.45 23.57 19.95
CA ALA A 127 -0.25 23.56 18.66
C ALA A 127 0.06 22.21 18.03
N VAL A 128 -0.81 21.62 17.24
CA VAL A 128 -0.47 20.64 16.20
C VAL A 128 -0.95 21.28 14.89
N ASP A 129 -0.17 22.31 14.48
CA ASP A 129 -0.10 23.01 13.18
C ASP A 129 -0.09 22.03 12.03
N LEU A 130 -0.67 22.21 10.85
CA LEU A 130 -0.21 21.55 9.59
C LEU A 130 0.07 20.01 9.63
N ARG A 131 -0.28 19.30 10.71
CA ARG A 131 0.41 18.13 11.31
C ARG A 131 -0.51 16.91 11.34
N ILE A 132 -1.25 16.65 10.26
CA ILE A 132 -1.90 15.35 10.04
C ILE A 132 -0.94 14.48 9.22
N SER A 133 0.12 14.06 9.93
CA SER A 133 1.22 13.18 9.56
C SER A 133 1.99 13.45 8.25
N MET A 134 3.31 13.65 8.39
CA MET A 134 4.27 13.55 7.30
C MET A 134 4.79 12.11 7.22
N THR A 135 4.28 11.33 6.27
CA THR A 135 4.80 10.00 5.97
C THR A 135 5.96 10.09 5.00
N CYS A 136 6.85 9.10 5.03
CA CYS A 136 7.90 9.01 4.02
C CYS A 136 7.28 8.98 2.60
N PRO A 137 7.74 9.82 1.65
CA PRO A 137 7.21 9.85 0.29
C PRO A 137 7.63 8.63 -0.55
N LEU A 138 8.42 7.73 0.03
CA LEU A 138 8.91 6.50 -0.57
C LEU A 138 8.57 5.30 0.31
N SER A 139 8.48 4.15 -0.34
CA SER A 139 8.32 2.84 0.29
C SER A 139 9.23 1.82 -0.39
N VAL A 140 9.43 0.68 0.25
CA VAL A 140 10.24 -0.41 -0.30
C VAL A 140 9.33 -1.30 -1.15
N HIS A 141 9.70 -1.53 -2.41
CA HIS A 141 8.91 -2.27 -3.37
C HIS A 141 8.61 -3.69 -2.88
N GLY A 142 7.36 -4.13 -3.05
CA GLY A 142 6.85 -5.40 -2.53
C GLY A 142 6.55 -5.38 -1.03
N LEU A 143 7.36 -4.66 -0.24
CA LEU A 143 7.21 -4.60 1.22
C LEU A 143 6.02 -3.74 1.67
N SER A 144 5.65 -2.72 0.89
CA SER A 144 4.56 -1.80 1.21
C SER A 144 3.17 -2.45 1.21
N LEU A 145 3.01 -3.59 0.53
CA LEU A 145 1.72 -4.28 0.41
C LEU A 145 1.42 -5.20 1.59
N PHE A 146 2.46 -5.56 2.34
CA PHE A 146 2.38 -6.54 3.39
C PHE A 146 1.39 -6.16 4.50
N PRO A 147 1.40 -4.95 5.08
CA PRO A 147 0.47 -4.60 6.16
C PRO A 147 -1.01 -4.87 5.82
N SER A 148 -1.33 -4.89 4.53
CA SER A 148 -2.66 -5.12 3.99
C SER A 148 -2.94 -6.53 3.50
N SER A 149 -2.12 -7.52 3.85
CA SER A 149 -2.36 -8.95 3.57
C SER A 149 -2.14 -9.88 4.77
N VAL A 150 -1.83 -9.35 5.96
CA VAL A 150 -1.38 -10.16 7.14
C VAL A 150 -2.40 -10.39 8.22
N ALA A 151 -3.53 -9.70 8.24
CA ALA A 151 -4.26 -9.67 9.50
C ALA A 151 -4.88 -11.02 9.85
N ASN A 152 -4.75 -11.37 11.12
CA ASN A 152 -5.55 -12.43 11.70
C ASN A 152 -7.01 -11.95 11.74
N THR A 153 -7.89 -12.73 11.12
CA THR A 153 -9.29 -12.38 10.96
C THR A 153 -10.14 -13.34 11.78
N ALA A 154 -11.14 -12.80 12.46
CA ALA A 154 -12.12 -13.59 13.16
C ALA A 154 -13.51 -13.24 12.62
N PRO A 155 -14.42 -14.22 12.51
CA PRO A 155 -15.78 -13.94 12.08
C PRO A 155 -16.40 -12.91 13.03
N PRO A 156 -16.89 -11.78 12.51
CA PRO A 156 -17.43 -10.72 13.34
C PRO A 156 -18.70 -11.20 14.05
N ARG A 157 -18.91 -10.77 15.29
CA ARG A 157 -20.16 -10.99 16.01
C ARG A 157 -21.11 -9.84 15.69
N SER A 158 -22.23 -10.13 15.02
CA SER A 158 -23.16 -9.08 14.57
C SER A 158 -23.56 -8.09 15.66
N SER A 159 -23.81 -8.59 16.89
CA SER A 159 -24.16 -7.74 18.04
C SER A 159 -23.08 -6.70 18.39
N ASP A 160 -21.82 -7.11 18.31
CA ASP A 160 -20.68 -6.28 18.68
C ASP A 160 -20.41 -5.28 17.54
N VAL A 161 -20.54 -5.71 16.28
CA VAL A 161 -20.44 -4.84 15.10
C VAL A 161 -21.51 -3.76 15.13
N GLU A 162 -22.77 -4.11 15.38
CA GLU A 162 -23.85 -3.14 15.50
C GLU A 162 -23.60 -2.14 16.63
N ALA A 163 -23.12 -2.61 17.80
CA ALA A 163 -22.76 -1.74 18.91
C ALA A 163 -21.63 -0.77 18.51
N PHE A 164 -20.65 -1.26 17.76
CA PHE A 164 -19.51 -0.47 17.30
C PHE A 164 -19.94 0.60 16.31
N LEU A 165 -20.73 0.22 15.30
CA LEU A 165 -21.29 1.17 14.34
C LEU A 165 -22.18 2.21 15.05
N ARG A 166 -23.06 1.80 15.98
CA ARG A 166 -23.88 2.75 16.77
C ARG A 166 -23.03 3.75 17.56
N ARG A 167 -21.87 3.33 18.08
CA ARG A 167 -20.97 4.19 18.86
C ARG A 167 -20.13 5.12 17.99
N CYS A 168 -19.55 4.59 16.92
CA CYS A 168 -18.45 5.24 16.18
C CYS A 168 -18.86 5.73 14.78
N ALA A 169 -19.90 5.15 14.17
CA ALA A 169 -20.36 5.47 12.82
C ALA A 169 -21.89 5.24 12.67
N PRO A 170 -22.76 5.94 13.43
CA PRO A 170 -24.18 5.58 13.64
C PRO A 170 -25.07 5.69 12.40
N LEU A 171 -24.55 6.23 11.29
CA LEU A 171 -25.27 6.31 10.02
C LEU A 171 -24.99 5.10 9.11
N PHE A 172 -23.97 4.30 9.43
CA PHE A 172 -23.60 3.11 8.67
C PHE A 172 -24.32 1.90 9.25
N GLN A 173 -24.63 0.94 8.38
CA GLN A 173 -25.36 -0.27 8.75
C GLN A 173 -24.51 -1.51 8.44
N TRP A 174 -24.76 -2.57 9.20
CA TRP A 174 -24.17 -3.88 8.94
C TRP A 174 -25.16 -4.74 8.15
N SER A 175 -24.72 -5.30 7.02
CA SER A 175 -25.47 -6.34 6.31
C SER A 175 -24.97 -7.70 6.76
N GLU A 176 -25.80 -8.46 7.49
CA GLU A 176 -25.45 -9.82 7.90
C GLU A 176 -25.33 -10.78 6.72
N GLU A 177 -26.17 -10.61 5.69
CA GLU A 177 -26.17 -11.46 4.50
C GLU A 177 -24.89 -11.29 3.67
N GLU A 178 -24.44 -10.06 3.50
CA GLU A 178 -23.23 -9.75 2.73
C GLU A 178 -21.96 -9.68 3.58
N GLN A 179 -22.08 -9.77 4.91
CA GLN A 179 -21.00 -9.53 5.87
C GLN A 179 -20.25 -8.22 5.58
N ALA A 180 -21.00 -7.16 5.27
CA ALA A 180 -20.45 -5.92 4.75
C ALA A 180 -21.05 -4.67 5.40
N VAL A 181 -20.21 -3.65 5.60
CA VAL A 181 -20.64 -2.30 5.99
C VAL A 181 -21.31 -1.61 4.80
N LYS A 182 -22.55 -1.16 5.00
CA LYS A 182 -23.33 -0.40 4.03
C LYS A 182 -23.17 1.10 4.28
N PRO A 183 -23.01 1.92 3.21
CA PRO A 183 -22.98 3.37 3.35
C PRO A 183 -24.34 3.86 3.87
N PRO A 184 -24.38 5.05 4.50
CA PRO A 184 -25.62 5.65 4.94
C PRO A 184 -26.57 5.86 3.76
N PHE A 185 -27.85 5.54 3.97
CA PHE A 185 -28.92 6.01 3.10
C PHE A 185 -29.04 7.53 3.30
N PHE A 186 -28.45 8.31 2.39
CA PHE A 186 -28.81 9.71 2.29
C PHE A 186 -30.23 9.77 1.72
N PHE A 187 -31.06 10.68 2.25
CA PHE A 187 -32.41 10.88 1.74
C PHE A 187 -32.34 11.20 0.23
N ASP A 188 -32.67 10.21 -0.61
CA ASP A 188 -33.07 10.38 -2.01
C ASP A 188 -34.55 10.76 -2.13
N GLU A 189 -35.23 11.05 -1.00
CA GLU A 189 -36.46 11.81 -1.09
C GLU A 189 -36.12 13.18 -1.69
N PRO A 190 -36.80 13.62 -2.76
CA PRO A 190 -36.68 14.99 -3.20
C PRO A 190 -37.16 15.87 -2.04
N CYS A 191 -36.22 16.42 -1.27
CA CYS A 191 -36.54 17.56 -0.43
C CYS A 191 -37.09 18.60 -1.40
N LEU A 192 -38.40 18.90 -1.27
CA LEU A 192 -39.20 19.78 -2.13
C LEU A 192 -38.70 21.24 -2.06
N MET A 193 -37.47 21.45 -2.51
CA MET A 193 -36.76 22.71 -2.55
C MET A 193 -36.02 22.77 -3.89
N GLU A 194 -36.78 22.93 -4.98
CA GLU A 194 -36.25 23.72 -6.10
C GLU A 194 -36.10 25.16 -5.58
N ARG A 195 -34.91 25.51 -5.09
CA ARG A 195 -34.47 26.90 -5.11
C ARG A 195 -33.67 27.10 -6.38
N GLY A 196 -34.12 28.01 -7.24
CA GLY A 196 -33.33 28.49 -8.37
C GLY A 196 -31.97 29.02 -7.91
N ALA A 197 -31.00 29.03 -8.83
CA ALA A 197 -29.58 29.31 -8.62
C ALA A 197 -29.25 30.66 -7.95
N ASP A 198 -30.25 31.53 -7.74
CA ASP A 198 -30.04 32.94 -7.37
C ASP A 198 -30.39 33.23 -5.89
N GLY A 199 -30.77 32.22 -5.11
CA GLY A 199 -30.93 32.34 -3.65
C GLY A 199 -32.11 33.20 -3.16
N THR A 200 -32.93 33.77 -4.04
CA THR A 200 -34.15 34.50 -3.67
C THR A 200 -35.39 33.60 -3.65
N LEU A 201 -36.17 33.73 -2.56
CA LEU A 201 -37.49 33.12 -2.43
C LEU A 201 -38.46 33.83 -3.38
N THR A 202 -38.83 33.19 -4.49
CA THR A 202 -39.98 33.63 -5.29
C THR A 202 -41.26 33.24 -4.56
N LEU A 203 -41.86 34.21 -3.88
CA LEU A 203 -43.27 34.14 -3.50
C LEU A 203 -44.09 34.26 -4.78
N SER A 204 -44.53 33.12 -5.32
CA SER A 204 -45.68 33.12 -6.23
C SER A 204 -46.92 33.20 -5.34
N GLU A 205 -47.40 34.41 -5.09
CA GLU A 205 -48.81 34.62 -4.76
C GLU A 205 -49.66 34.26 -6.00
N GLU A 206 -50.92 33.89 -5.75
CA GLU A 206 -51.97 33.59 -6.74
C GLU A 206 -52.01 32.16 -7.29
N ASN A 207 -52.36 31.19 -6.44
CA ASN A 207 -53.70 30.57 -6.47
C ASN A 207 -53.77 29.37 -5.51
N GLY A 208 -54.90 29.29 -4.80
CA GLY A 208 -55.12 28.36 -3.71
C GLY A 208 -55.03 26.88 -4.08
N ASN A 209 -54.64 26.08 -3.09
CA ASN A 209 -54.50 24.63 -3.08
C ASN A 209 -53.29 24.03 -3.81
N THR A 210 -52.11 24.25 -3.25
CA THR A 210 -51.18 23.15 -2.93
C THR A 210 -50.41 23.56 -1.68
N ALA A 211 -50.38 22.69 -0.68
CA ALA A 211 -49.43 22.82 0.42
C ALA A 211 -48.03 22.65 -0.19
N ALA A 212 -47.37 23.76 -0.53
CA ALA A 212 -45.94 23.74 -0.81
C ALA A 212 -45.29 23.18 0.45
N VAL A 213 -44.82 21.93 0.35
CA VAL A 213 -44.23 21.17 1.47
C VAL A 213 -42.89 21.83 1.78
N VAL A 214 -42.92 22.90 2.57
CA VAL A 214 -41.73 23.45 3.19
C VAL A 214 -41.20 22.37 4.12
N CYS A 215 -39.96 21.91 3.88
CA CYS A 215 -39.27 20.98 4.77
C CYS A 215 -39.32 21.54 6.20
N ARG A 216 -40.18 20.99 7.07
CA ARG A 216 -40.37 21.46 8.45
C ARG A 216 -39.24 21.04 9.39
N ASN A 217 -38.28 20.26 8.89
CA ASN A 217 -37.12 19.85 9.66
C ASN A 217 -36.13 21.02 9.74
N ALA A 218 -35.96 21.60 10.93
CA ALA A 218 -35.03 22.71 11.16
C ALA A 218 -33.57 22.39 10.80
N ALA A 219 -33.20 21.11 10.72
CA ALA A 219 -31.88 20.66 10.29
C ALA A 219 -31.72 20.48 8.77
N CYS A 220 -32.82 20.52 8.01
CA CYS A 220 -32.86 20.33 6.56
C CYS A 220 -32.01 21.38 5.81
N PRO A 221 -32.13 22.71 6.10
CA PRO A 221 -31.30 23.71 5.43
C PRO A 221 -29.81 23.61 5.81
N TYR A 222 -29.50 23.12 7.02
CA TYR A 222 -28.13 22.88 7.46
C TYR A 222 -27.52 21.73 6.66
N TRP A 223 -28.19 20.57 6.62
CA TRP A 223 -27.69 19.40 5.91
C TRP A 223 -27.50 19.65 4.40
N HIS A 224 -28.49 20.22 3.71
CA HIS A 224 -28.44 20.44 2.25
C HIS A 224 -27.43 21.49 1.79
N ARG A 225 -27.03 22.44 2.65
CA ARG A 225 -26.15 23.55 2.24
C ARG A 225 -24.67 23.15 2.15
N ASN A 226 -24.23 22.12 2.88
CA ASN A 226 -22.84 21.65 2.84
C ASN A 226 -22.71 20.17 3.25
N GLN A 227 -23.42 19.28 2.53
CA GLN A 227 -23.44 17.84 2.82
C GLN A 227 -22.04 17.23 2.86
N LEU A 228 -21.15 17.59 1.92
CA LEU A 228 -19.79 17.07 1.88
C LEU A 228 -18.99 17.45 3.13
N ALA A 229 -19.03 18.71 3.57
CA ALA A 229 -18.31 19.11 4.79
C ALA A 229 -18.85 18.40 6.04
N HIS A 230 -20.17 18.19 6.11
CA HIS A 230 -20.76 17.43 7.22
C HIS A 230 -20.34 15.96 7.19
N VAL A 231 -20.28 15.35 5.99
CA VAL A 231 -19.83 13.96 5.85
C VAL A 231 -18.35 13.84 6.27
N LYS A 232 -17.49 14.79 5.85
CA LYS A 232 -16.09 14.87 6.29
C LYS A 232 -15.98 15.04 7.81
N MET A 233 -16.84 15.86 8.43
CA MET A 233 -16.89 16.01 9.89
C MET A 233 -17.25 14.71 10.62
N ILE A 234 -18.11 13.85 10.07
CA ILE A 234 -18.40 12.52 10.66
C ILE A 234 -17.12 11.70 10.75
N VAL A 235 -16.36 11.67 9.66
CA VAL A 235 -15.10 10.92 9.60
C VAL A 235 -14.11 11.46 10.61
N MET A 236 -14.02 12.78 10.78
CA MET A 236 -13.16 13.38 11.80
C MET A 236 -13.57 12.97 13.23
N VAL A 237 -14.87 12.92 13.54
CA VAL A 237 -15.37 12.44 14.85
C VAL A 237 -15.02 10.96 15.07
N PHE A 238 -15.15 10.14 14.03
CA PHE A 238 -14.73 8.74 14.07
C PHE A 238 -13.21 8.64 14.34
N LEU A 239 -12.40 9.38 13.60
CA LEU A 239 -10.94 9.42 13.75
C LEU A 239 -10.52 9.93 15.14
N ASP A 240 -11.20 10.92 15.69
CA ASP A 240 -10.94 11.43 17.04
C ASP A 240 -11.27 10.37 18.10
N SER A 241 -12.34 9.60 17.89
CA SER A 241 -12.66 8.45 18.76
C SER A 241 -11.56 7.39 18.69
N MET A 242 -11.02 7.11 17.49
CA MET A 242 -9.90 6.19 17.31
C MET A 242 -8.62 6.70 17.98
N ARG A 243 -8.30 7.99 17.87
CA ARG A 243 -7.07 8.60 18.40
C ARG A 243 -6.88 8.38 19.90
N CYS A 244 -7.95 8.26 20.68
CA CYS A 244 -7.86 7.95 22.11
C CYS A 244 -7.31 6.53 22.40
N HIS A 245 -7.31 5.63 21.41
CA HIS A 245 -6.89 4.24 21.55
C HIS A 245 -5.61 3.91 20.74
N LEU A 246 -5.21 4.78 19.82
CA LEU A 246 -4.07 4.61 18.92
C LEU A 246 -2.82 5.37 19.41
N VAL A 247 -1.67 5.06 18.82
CA VAL A 247 -0.42 5.80 19.04
C VAL A 247 -0.47 7.09 18.23
N VAL A 248 0.16 8.15 18.73
CA VAL A 248 0.19 9.45 18.05
C VAL A 248 1.06 9.39 16.79
N ASP A 249 2.22 8.72 16.86
CA ASP A 249 3.12 8.52 15.73
C ASP A 249 2.62 7.40 14.81
N ASP A 250 2.33 7.75 13.55
CA ASP A 250 1.85 6.83 12.54
C ASP A 250 2.95 5.94 11.95
N ASN A 251 4.22 6.32 12.13
CA ASN A 251 5.37 5.51 11.73
C ASN A 251 5.66 4.38 12.72
N LEU A 252 4.97 4.31 13.86
CA LEU A 252 5.13 3.24 14.84
C LEU A 252 3.99 2.22 14.79
N CYS A 253 2.99 2.44 13.92
CA CYS A 253 1.77 1.66 13.96
C CYS A 253 1.03 1.64 12.62
N ALA A 254 0.86 0.45 12.04
CA ALA A 254 0.16 0.27 10.77
C ALA A 254 -1.32 0.71 10.82
N VAL A 255 -2.01 0.51 11.95
CA VAL A 255 -3.40 0.96 12.13
C VAL A 255 -3.48 2.49 12.18
N THR A 256 -2.55 3.13 12.89
CA THR A 256 -2.47 4.60 12.94
C THR A 256 -2.17 5.16 11.56
N HIS A 257 -1.21 4.58 10.83
CA HIS A 257 -0.93 4.91 9.44
C HIS A 257 -2.17 4.82 8.55
N ALA A 258 -2.95 3.73 8.66
CA ALA A 258 -4.19 3.56 7.90
C ALA A 258 -5.23 4.64 8.24
N THR A 259 -5.41 5.00 9.52
CA THR A 259 -6.34 6.06 9.94
C THR A 259 -5.86 7.47 9.54
N ALA A 260 -4.57 7.74 9.57
CA ALA A 260 -3.99 9.00 9.08
C ALA A 260 -4.16 9.13 7.56
N ARG A 261 -3.97 8.03 6.82
CA ARG A 261 -4.26 7.97 5.38
C ARG A 261 -5.72 8.26 5.09
N LEU A 262 -6.65 7.65 5.82
CA LEU A 262 -8.09 7.93 5.70
C LEU A 262 -8.38 9.42 5.91
N ALA A 263 -7.80 10.04 6.95
CA ALA A 263 -7.97 11.47 7.22
C ALA A 263 -7.56 12.35 6.03
N ARG A 264 -6.40 12.04 5.43
CA ARG A 264 -5.86 12.77 4.28
C ARG A 264 -6.73 12.57 3.03
N HIS A 265 -7.11 11.33 2.71
CA HIS A 265 -7.99 11.03 1.58
C HIS A 265 -9.35 11.71 1.70
N VAL A 266 -9.94 11.72 2.90
CA VAL A 266 -11.22 12.39 3.17
C VAL A 266 -11.09 13.90 3.06
N TYR A 267 -9.98 14.49 3.51
CA TYR A 267 -9.72 15.92 3.35
C TYR A 267 -9.74 16.32 1.87
N HIS A 268 -9.09 15.54 1.01
CA HIS A 268 -9.00 15.78 -0.44
C HIS A 268 -10.18 15.26 -1.27
N ALA A 269 -11.15 14.55 -0.68
CA ALA A 269 -12.28 14.00 -1.42
C ALA A 269 -13.26 15.08 -1.92
N ASP A 270 -13.70 14.95 -3.17
CA ASP A 270 -14.61 15.91 -3.83
C ASP A 270 -16.08 15.50 -3.82
N SER A 271 -16.41 14.27 -3.40
CA SER A 271 -17.78 13.76 -3.40
C SER A 271 -18.12 12.99 -2.12
N ILE A 272 -19.41 12.99 -1.79
CA ILE A 272 -19.95 12.27 -0.62
C ILE A 272 -19.76 10.76 -0.80
N SER A 273 -20.01 10.24 -2.02
CA SER A 273 -19.85 8.82 -2.33
C SER A 273 -18.43 8.35 -2.07
N LEU A 274 -17.43 9.15 -2.46
CA LEU A 274 -16.03 8.82 -2.25
C LEU A 274 -15.65 8.83 -0.77
N VAL A 275 -16.10 9.84 0.00
CA VAL A 275 -15.89 9.87 1.46
C VAL A 275 -16.53 8.66 2.15
N CYS A 276 -17.74 8.29 1.74
CA CYS A 276 -18.43 7.12 2.30
C CYS A 276 -17.73 5.82 1.93
N ALA A 277 -17.22 5.69 0.70
CA ALA A 277 -16.46 4.51 0.27
C ALA A 277 -15.16 4.35 1.08
N PHE A 278 -14.41 5.43 1.27
CA PHE A 278 -13.21 5.41 2.13
C PHE A 278 -13.53 5.00 3.57
N LEU A 279 -14.59 5.56 4.16
CA LEU A 279 -14.98 5.20 5.52
C LEU A 279 -15.52 3.77 5.60
N CYS A 280 -16.30 3.29 4.62
CA CYS A 280 -16.75 1.91 4.55
C CYS A 280 -15.58 0.92 4.50
N GLU A 281 -14.58 1.16 3.66
CA GLU A 281 -13.39 0.31 3.56
C GLU A 281 -12.65 0.26 4.90
N ALA A 282 -12.44 1.40 5.55
CA ALA A 282 -11.77 1.46 6.85
C ALA A 282 -12.57 0.74 7.96
N LEU A 283 -13.90 0.94 8.02
CA LEU A 283 -14.77 0.26 8.98
C LEU A 283 -14.78 -1.25 8.74
N GLN A 284 -14.89 -1.68 7.47
CA GLN A 284 -14.86 -3.09 7.09
C GLN A 284 -13.55 -3.75 7.54
N THR A 285 -12.41 -3.10 7.28
CA THR A 285 -11.09 -3.59 7.69
C THR A 285 -10.98 -3.70 9.21
N LEU A 286 -11.43 -2.71 9.98
CA LEU A 286 -11.41 -2.77 11.45
C LEU A 286 -12.32 -3.87 12.01
N ILE A 287 -13.46 -4.13 11.36
CA ILE A 287 -14.40 -5.19 11.75
C ILE A 287 -13.80 -6.57 11.49
N ALA A 288 -13.31 -6.80 10.26
CA ALA A 288 -12.77 -8.09 9.84
C ALA A 288 -11.50 -8.50 10.60
N THR A 289 -10.65 -7.53 10.93
CA THR A 289 -9.45 -7.76 11.76
C THR A 289 -9.77 -7.91 13.25
N GLY A 290 -11.00 -7.65 13.68
CA GLY A 290 -11.41 -7.73 15.09
C GLY A 290 -10.93 -6.56 15.97
N LEU A 291 -10.24 -5.57 15.41
CA LEU A 291 -9.74 -4.40 16.14
C LEU A 291 -10.86 -3.52 16.72
N TYR A 292 -12.06 -3.58 16.13
CA TYR A 292 -13.23 -2.86 16.63
C TYR A 292 -13.65 -3.23 18.05
N VAL A 293 -13.33 -4.44 18.51
CA VAL A 293 -13.72 -4.94 19.84
C VAL A 293 -13.10 -4.12 20.96
N GLY A 294 -11.84 -3.69 20.81
CA GLY A 294 -11.18 -2.86 21.82
C GLY A 294 -11.82 -1.46 21.97
N LEU A 295 -12.44 -0.94 20.90
CA LEU A 295 -13.15 0.35 20.91
C LEU A 295 -14.50 0.28 21.64
N LEU A 296 -15.04 -0.93 21.83
CA LEU A 296 -16.29 -1.16 22.56
C LEU A 296 -16.07 -1.23 24.07
N THR A 297 -14.88 -1.59 24.53
CA THR A 297 -14.61 -1.75 25.96
C THR A 297 -14.47 -0.38 26.63
N ASP A 298 -15.41 0.00 27.50
CA ASP A 298 -15.37 1.24 28.32
C ASP A 298 -14.30 1.22 29.43
N LYS A 299 -13.31 0.33 29.33
CA LYS A 299 -12.21 0.28 30.30
C LYS A 299 -11.39 1.57 30.17
N GLN A 300 -11.12 2.22 31.30
CA GLN A 300 -10.30 3.43 31.35
C GLN A 300 -8.97 3.26 30.57
N PRO A 301 -8.48 4.32 29.90
CA PRO A 301 -7.33 4.26 29.01
C PRO A 301 -6.04 4.29 29.85
N VAL A 302 -5.69 3.18 30.50
CA VAL A 302 -4.45 3.13 31.31
C VAL A 302 -3.27 2.56 30.50
N CYS A 303 -3.53 1.78 29.46
CA CYS A 303 -2.56 1.52 28.39
C CYS A 303 -3.32 1.53 27.06
N ALA A 304 -2.90 2.37 26.11
CA ALA A 304 -3.46 2.37 24.77
C ALA A 304 -3.44 0.94 24.21
N MET A 305 -4.54 0.52 23.57
CA MET A 305 -4.67 -0.75 22.82
C MET A 305 -3.48 -0.99 21.86
N MET A 306 -2.77 0.08 21.53
CA MET A 306 -1.68 0.14 20.59
C MET A 306 -0.37 0.63 21.20
N SER A 307 -0.17 0.60 22.52
CA SER A 307 1.04 1.11 23.17
C SER A 307 2.31 0.81 22.36
N ALA A 308 3.08 1.84 22.03
CA ALA A 308 4.32 1.75 21.27
C ALA A 308 5.52 1.98 22.20
N PRO A 309 5.97 0.95 22.95
CA PRO A 309 7.20 1.06 23.72
C PRO A 309 8.37 1.35 22.79
N VAL A 310 9.27 2.21 23.23
CA VAL A 310 10.56 2.48 22.60
C VAL A 310 11.66 2.10 23.58
N MET A 311 12.84 1.76 23.07
CA MET A 311 13.99 1.42 23.89
C MET A 311 14.86 2.66 24.11
N LYS A 312 15.43 2.85 25.31
CA LYS A 312 16.38 3.93 25.52
C LYS A 312 17.68 3.66 24.77
N ALA A 313 18.31 4.70 24.24
CA ALA A 313 19.58 4.57 23.52
C ALA A 313 20.66 3.83 24.33
N VAL A 314 20.75 4.08 25.64
CA VAL A 314 21.68 3.41 26.55
C VAL A 314 21.38 1.91 26.67
N ASP A 315 20.11 1.53 26.76
CA ASP A 315 19.70 0.12 26.89
C ASP A 315 19.94 -0.63 25.57
N ALA A 316 19.67 0.01 24.44
CA ALA A 316 19.96 -0.53 23.12
C ALA A 316 21.47 -0.76 22.92
N ALA A 317 22.30 0.21 23.31
CA ALA A 317 23.75 0.09 23.24
C ALA A 317 24.30 -1.02 24.14
N ASN A 318 23.72 -1.22 25.33
CA ASN A 318 24.11 -2.27 26.26
C ASN A 318 23.70 -3.67 25.79
N ALA A 319 22.56 -3.79 25.10
CA ALA A 319 22.07 -5.05 24.54
C ALA A 319 22.76 -5.42 23.22
N ALA A 320 23.30 -4.44 22.50
CA ALA A 320 23.96 -4.65 21.23
C ALA A 320 25.17 -5.60 21.36
N PRO A 321 25.37 -6.50 20.39
CA PRO A 321 26.48 -7.44 20.42
C PRO A 321 27.81 -6.69 20.23
N PRO A 322 28.91 -7.21 20.79
CA PRO A 322 30.22 -6.57 20.63
C PRO A 322 30.65 -6.58 19.16
N ARG A 323 31.32 -5.52 18.71
CA ARG A 323 31.74 -5.33 17.30
C ARG A 323 32.44 -6.55 16.71
N ALA A 324 33.33 -7.20 17.47
CA ALA A 324 34.05 -8.39 17.02
C ALA A 324 33.13 -9.52 16.53
N SER A 325 31.95 -9.68 17.14
CA SER A 325 30.97 -10.72 16.76
C SER A 325 30.22 -10.42 15.45
N LEU A 326 30.25 -9.16 15.01
CA LEU A 326 29.60 -8.69 13.79
C LEU A 326 30.52 -8.74 12.56
N LEU A 327 31.83 -8.94 12.75
CA LEU A 327 32.79 -9.03 11.66
C LEU A 327 32.68 -10.40 10.95
N ARG A 328 32.85 -10.39 9.64
CA ARG A 328 32.78 -11.60 8.78
C ARG A 328 34.09 -11.89 8.05
N SER A 329 34.86 -10.85 7.72
CA SER A 329 36.18 -11.03 7.11
C SER A 329 37.18 -11.52 8.16
N THR A 330 37.90 -12.59 7.85
CA THR A 330 38.95 -13.15 8.72
C THR A 330 40.03 -12.12 9.03
N GLU A 331 40.42 -11.32 8.03
CA GLU A 331 41.41 -10.25 8.20
C GLU A 331 40.90 -9.16 9.16
N GLU A 332 39.63 -8.78 9.03
CA GLU A 332 39.01 -7.77 9.91
C GLU A 332 38.91 -8.27 11.35
N ILE A 333 38.53 -9.54 11.54
CA ILE A 333 38.47 -10.19 12.85
C ILE A 333 39.87 -10.20 13.49
N GLU A 334 40.88 -10.67 12.76
CA GLU A 334 42.26 -10.74 13.27
C GLU A 334 42.81 -9.35 13.63
N GLY A 335 42.57 -8.35 12.76
CA GLY A 335 42.98 -6.97 12.99
C GLY A 335 42.31 -6.36 14.22
N TRP A 336 40.99 -6.49 14.35
CA TRP A 336 40.26 -5.93 15.48
C TRP A 336 40.58 -6.64 16.79
N CYS A 337 40.65 -7.98 16.79
CA CYS A 337 41.04 -8.74 17.97
C CYS A 337 42.47 -8.42 18.41
N ALA A 338 43.40 -8.11 17.50
CA ALA A 338 44.74 -7.67 17.86
C ALA A 338 44.72 -6.33 18.62
N VAL A 339 43.85 -5.40 18.21
CA VAL A 339 43.65 -4.11 18.90
C VAL A 339 43.08 -4.33 20.30
N GLU A 340 42.02 -5.14 20.44
CA GLU A 340 41.41 -5.46 21.74
C GLU A 340 42.40 -6.17 22.68
N GLN A 341 43.19 -7.12 22.17
CA GLN A 341 44.22 -7.80 22.94
C GLN A 341 45.34 -6.86 23.39
N GLN A 342 45.77 -5.93 22.54
CA GLN A 342 46.73 -4.90 22.92
C GLN A 342 46.18 -4.03 24.05
N GLN A 343 44.92 -3.60 23.95
CA GLN A 343 44.27 -2.84 25.01
C GLN A 343 44.25 -3.61 26.34
N GLN A 344 43.84 -4.87 26.31
CA GLN A 344 43.78 -5.73 27.51
C GLN A 344 45.15 -5.94 28.16
N ARG A 345 46.22 -6.09 27.36
CA ARG A 345 47.60 -6.26 27.88
C ARG A 345 48.08 -5.02 28.65
N PHE A 346 47.77 -3.82 28.16
CA PHE A 346 48.29 -2.56 28.72
C PHE A 346 47.37 -1.89 29.76
N ASN A 347 46.11 -2.33 29.89
CA ASN A 347 45.18 -1.89 30.94
C ASN A 347 45.62 -2.24 32.37
N SER A 348 46.71 -3.00 32.54
CA SER A 348 47.24 -3.38 33.85
C SER A 348 48.04 -2.26 34.55
N THR A 349 48.40 -1.17 33.86
CA THR A 349 49.32 -0.15 34.41
C THR A 349 48.89 1.31 34.25
N ASP A 350 47.95 1.64 33.37
CA ASP A 350 47.23 2.91 33.28
C ASP A 350 46.06 2.70 32.29
N SER A 351 45.06 3.58 32.26
CA SER A 351 43.88 3.46 31.37
C SER A 351 44.27 3.62 29.90
N PHE A 352 44.84 2.56 29.31
CA PHE A 352 45.24 2.51 27.91
C PHE A 352 43.98 2.44 27.04
N SER A 353 43.68 3.55 26.37
CA SER A 353 42.45 3.66 25.57
C SER A 353 42.49 2.74 24.35
N LEU A 354 41.30 2.34 23.87
CA LEU A 354 41.16 1.57 22.63
C LEU A 354 41.80 2.30 21.44
N THR A 355 41.72 3.64 21.42
CA THR A 355 42.37 4.49 20.42
C THR A 355 43.89 4.32 20.43
N ALA A 356 44.53 4.31 21.61
CA ALA A 356 45.98 4.13 21.72
C ALA A 356 46.43 2.75 21.24
N ALA A 357 45.63 1.71 21.51
CA ALA A 357 45.85 0.37 20.97
C ALA A 357 45.76 0.34 19.45
N ALA A 358 44.73 0.95 18.87
CA ALA A 358 44.57 1.01 17.41
C ALA A 358 45.73 1.75 16.72
N VAL A 359 46.23 2.84 17.32
CA VAL A 359 47.40 3.57 16.82
C VAL A 359 48.66 2.70 16.87
N ALA A 360 48.90 1.99 17.97
CA ALA A 360 50.04 1.07 18.08
C ALA A 360 49.98 -0.06 17.04
N HIS A 361 48.78 -0.58 16.78
CA HIS A 361 48.56 -1.58 15.74
C HIS A 361 48.87 -1.04 14.33
N PHE A 362 48.41 0.17 13.99
CA PHE A 362 48.73 0.81 12.71
C PHE A 362 50.23 1.06 12.53
N GLN A 363 50.93 1.51 13.58
CA GLN A 363 52.39 1.72 13.53
C GLN A 363 53.16 0.43 13.23
N GLN A 364 52.65 -0.72 13.70
CA GLN A 364 53.24 -2.01 13.40
C GLN A 364 52.88 -2.48 11.99
N HIS A 365 51.63 -2.27 11.56
CA HIS A 365 51.08 -2.81 10.31
C HIS A 365 50.34 -1.71 9.53
N PRO A 366 51.03 -0.84 8.78
CA PRO A 366 50.40 0.30 8.12
C PRO A 366 49.59 -0.17 6.89
N SER A 367 48.27 -0.29 7.04
CA SER A 367 47.35 -0.72 5.99
C SER A 367 46.04 0.05 6.07
N SER A 368 45.20 -0.06 5.04
CA SER A 368 43.84 0.52 5.06
C SER A 368 43.01 -0.07 6.20
N LEU A 369 43.17 -1.37 6.47
CA LEU A 369 42.46 -2.08 7.53
C LEU A 369 42.83 -1.56 8.94
N SER A 370 44.12 -1.41 9.24
CA SER A 370 44.55 -0.89 10.54
C SER A 370 44.19 0.58 10.71
N TRP A 371 44.12 1.35 9.62
CA TRP A 371 43.56 2.71 9.64
C TRP A 371 42.06 2.73 9.92
N ARG A 372 41.29 1.80 9.33
CA ARG A 372 39.86 1.61 9.63
C ARG A 372 39.66 1.25 11.10
N CYS A 373 40.52 0.41 11.67
CA CYS A 373 40.50 0.11 13.11
C CYS A 373 40.73 1.36 13.98
N MET A 374 41.64 2.25 13.57
CA MET A 374 41.82 3.55 14.24
C MET A 374 40.55 4.41 14.17
N LEU A 375 39.92 4.52 13.00
CA LEU A 375 38.66 5.26 12.82
C LEU A 375 37.54 4.69 13.70
N ALA A 376 37.44 3.36 13.81
CA ALA A 376 36.43 2.68 14.62
C ALA A 376 36.65 2.84 16.14
N ALA A 377 37.86 3.17 16.57
CA ALA A 377 38.26 3.33 17.97
C ALA A 377 38.23 4.79 18.46
N VAL A 378 38.03 5.77 17.58
CA VAL A 378 37.97 7.20 17.92
C VAL A 378 36.53 7.61 18.12
N GLU A 379 36.22 8.22 19.27
CA GLU A 379 34.90 8.76 19.59
C GLU A 379 34.73 10.23 19.15
N ASP A 380 35.80 11.02 19.20
CA ASP A 380 35.78 12.45 18.90
C ASP A 380 35.51 12.73 17.41
N ALA A 381 34.52 13.58 17.13
CA ALA A 381 34.07 13.88 15.77
C ALA A 381 35.13 14.61 14.94
N ALA A 382 35.86 15.56 15.53
CA ALA A 382 36.89 16.33 14.84
C ALA A 382 38.11 15.45 14.48
N GLN A 383 38.54 14.59 15.40
CA GLN A 383 39.57 13.59 15.15
C GLN A 383 39.14 12.60 14.07
N ARG A 384 37.89 12.12 14.12
CA ARG A 384 37.35 11.20 13.09
C ARG A 384 37.35 11.86 11.71
N ARG A 385 36.96 13.14 11.61
CA ARG A 385 37.02 13.91 10.36
C ARG A 385 38.44 14.06 9.82
N TRP A 386 39.40 14.38 10.70
CA TRP A 386 40.80 14.46 10.32
C TRP A 386 41.36 13.12 9.84
N LEU A 387 41.09 12.04 10.58
CA LEU A 387 41.49 10.67 10.21
C LEU A 387 40.84 10.21 8.91
N GLY A 388 39.58 10.56 8.67
CA GLY A 388 38.88 10.26 7.44
C GLY A 388 39.55 10.94 6.24
N ARG A 389 39.83 12.24 6.35
CA ARG A 389 40.53 13.01 5.32
C ARG A 389 41.91 12.44 4.99
N GLN A 390 42.72 12.20 6.01
CA GLN A 390 44.07 11.65 5.84
C GLN A 390 44.04 10.20 5.33
N GLY A 391 43.07 9.40 5.77
CA GLY A 391 42.88 8.04 5.29
C GLY A 391 42.59 7.97 3.80
N VAL A 392 41.75 8.87 3.29
CA VAL A 392 41.46 8.98 1.85
C VAL A 392 42.69 9.41 1.04
N GLU A 393 43.55 10.27 1.59
CA GLU A 393 44.80 10.67 0.93
C GLU A 393 45.82 9.50 0.88
N LEU A 394 45.91 8.71 1.96
CA LEU A 394 46.85 7.58 2.07
C LEU A 394 46.38 6.33 1.32
N PHE A 395 45.08 6.06 1.33
CA PHE A 395 44.45 4.86 0.78
C PHE A 395 43.25 5.23 -0.12
N PRO A 396 43.50 5.92 -1.25
CA PRO A 396 42.44 6.46 -2.11
C PRO A 396 41.60 5.39 -2.82
N SER A 397 41.94 4.11 -2.66
CA SER A 397 41.23 2.97 -3.22
C SER A 397 40.39 2.20 -2.20
N SER A 398 40.20 2.74 -0.99
CA SER A 398 39.29 2.13 0.00
C SER A 398 37.95 2.86 -0.01
N PRO A 399 36.87 2.24 -0.53
CA PRO A 399 35.53 2.80 -0.48
C PRO A 399 35.06 3.11 0.93
N GLU A 400 35.47 2.28 1.90
CA GLU A 400 35.11 2.40 3.32
C GLU A 400 35.68 3.68 3.93
N LEU A 401 36.94 4.01 3.63
CA LEU A 401 37.58 5.24 4.13
C LEU A 401 36.96 6.50 3.54
N HIS A 402 36.61 6.46 2.24
CA HIS A 402 35.86 7.53 1.59
C HIS A 402 34.48 7.73 2.22
N LEU A 403 33.76 6.63 2.48
CA LEU A 403 32.47 6.67 3.16
C LEU A 403 32.60 7.29 4.56
N GLN A 404 33.56 6.83 5.36
CA GLN A 404 33.80 7.38 6.70
C GLN A 404 34.13 8.88 6.66
N TYR A 405 34.91 9.32 5.67
CA TYR A 405 35.20 10.74 5.51
C TYR A 405 33.94 11.54 5.18
N VAL A 406 33.14 11.14 4.19
CA VAL A 406 31.89 11.81 3.82
C VAL A 406 30.93 11.87 5.01
N LEU A 407 30.75 10.75 5.73
CA LEU A 407 29.89 10.70 6.90
C LEU A 407 30.42 11.58 8.05
N SER A 408 31.74 11.61 8.29
CA SER A 408 32.30 12.50 9.33
C SER A 408 32.04 13.98 9.06
N VAL A 409 32.10 14.41 7.79
CA VAL A 409 31.81 15.79 7.37
C VAL A 409 30.32 16.11 7.54
N LEU A 410 29.43 15.15 7.27
CA LEU A 410 27.99 15.28 7.51
C LEU A 410 27.66 15.48 9.00
N HIS A 411 28.30 14.73 9.90
CA HIS A 411 28.01 14.79 11.33
C HIS A 411 28.61 16.00 12.04
N ASP A 412 29.73 16.55 11.54
CA ASP A 412 30.42 17.71 12.11
C ASP A 412 29.73 19.05 11.78
N GLY A 413 28.51 19.02 11.22
CA GLY A 413 27.73 20.21 10.91
C GLY A 413 28.35 21.10 9.83
N ALA A 414 29.15 20.53 8.92
CA ALA A 414 29.75 21.25 7.82
C ALA A 414 28.69 21.93 6.93
N GLY A 415 29.07 23.03 6.28
CA GLY A 415 28.17 23.74 5.36
C GLY A 415 27.78 22.87 4.15
N VAL A 416 26.57 23.07 3.62
CA VAL A 416 26.03 22.32 2.46
C VAL A 416 27.04 22.22 1.31
N SER A 417 27.72 23.32 0.96
CA SER A 417 28.71 23.33 -0.12
C SER A 417 29.87 22.35 0.11
N GLU A 418 30.40 22.29 1.34
CA GLU A 418 31.53 21.44 1.67
C GLU A 418 31.14 19.96 1.61
N VAL A 419 29.97 19.62 2.16
CA VAL A 419 29.42 18.24 2.12
C VAL A 419 29.28 17.76 0.67
N LEU A 420 28.69 18.59 -0.19
CA LEU A 420 28.49 18.27 -1.60
C LEU A 420 29.83 18.08 -2.34
N GLU A 421 30.80 18.98 -2.11
CA GLU A 421 32.12 18.90 -2.74
C GLU A 421 32.89 17.63 -2.33
N VAL A 422 32.93 17.33 -1.03
CA VAL A 422 33.64 16.15 -0.50
C VAL A 422 33.03 14.85 -1.02
N CYS A 423 31.69 14.79 -1.11
CA CYS A 423 30.99 13.66 -1.68
C CYS A 423 31.31 13.48 -3.17
N LEU A 424 31.21 14.55 -3.97
CA LEU A 424 31.53 14.49 -5.40
C LEU A 424 32.99 14.10 -5.65
N ALA A 425 33.93 14.63 -4.88
CA ALA A 425 35.34 14.28 -4.99
C ALA A 425 35.58 12.79 -4.70
N SER A 426 34.98 12.28 -3.63
CA SER A 426 35.08 10.86 -3.26
C SER A 426 34.48 9.94 -4.31
N CYS A 427 33.26 10.23 -4.78
CA CYS A 427 32.60 9.47 -5.82
C CYS A 427 33.39 9.48 -7.14
N ARG A 428 33.97 10.63 -7.54
CA ARG A 428 34.80 10.72 -8.75
C ARG A 428 36.05 9.86 -8.65
N THR A 429 36.79 9.96 -7.54
CA THR A 429 38.02 9.19 -7.32
C THR A 429 37.74 7.69 -7.37
N LEU A 430 36.77 7.22 -6.60
CA LEU A 430 36.41 5.80 -6.57
C LEU A 430 35.88 5.32 -7.91
N SER A 431 35.01 6.08 -8.58
CA SER A 431 34.44 5.69 -9.87
C SER A 431 35.51 5.59 -10.96
N ALA A 432 36.48 6.51 -10.97
CA ALA A 432 37.60 6.46 -11.91
C ALA A 432 38.46 5.22 -11.70
N GLN A 433 38.72 4.85 -10.44
CA GLN A 433 39.48 3.64 -10.11
C GLN A 433 38.69 2.36 -10.40
N GLY A 434 37.40 2.32 -10.09
CA GLY A 434 36.53 1.19 -10.40
C GLY A 434 36.45 0.96 -11.91
N ALA A 435 36.28 2.03 -12.70
CA ALA A 435 36.31 1.95 -14.15
C ALA A 435 37.67 1.47 -14.67
N ALA A 436 38.78 1.99 -14.13
CA ALA A 436 40.12 1.55 -14.49
C ALA A 436 40.35 0.05 -14.17
N ALA A 437 39.86 -0.43 -13.04
CA ALA A 437 39.96 -1.84 -12.65
C ALA A 437 39.20 -2.77 -13.61
N ILE A 438 37.98 -2.38 -14.03
CA ILE A 438 37.20 -3.12 -15.04
C ILE A 438 37.95 -3.16 -16.37
N VAL A 439 38.39 -2.01 -16.86
CA VAL A 439 39.08 -1.89 -18.17
C VAL A 439 40.40 -2.67 -18.17
N ALA A 440 41.12 -2.66 -17.05
CA ALA A 440 42.38 -3.38 -16.89
C ALA A 440 42.19 -4.89 -16.63
N GLY A 441 40.96 -5.37 -16.40
CA GLY A 441 40.68 -6.78 -16.11
C GLY A 441 41.35 -7.30 -14.84
N LEU A 442 41.66 -6.42 -13.88
CA LEU A 442 42.42 -6.74 -12.67
C LEU A 442 41.61 -7.53 -11.63
N ASP A 443 40.29 -7.52 -11.77
CA ASP A 443 39.36 -8.14 -10.85
C ASP A 443 38.12 -8.63 -11.62
N CYS A 444 37.50 -9.70 -11.13
CA CYS A 444 36.25 -10.27 -11.62
C CYS A 444 35.02 -9.40 -11.27
N GLY A 445 35.20 -8.09 -11.11
CA GLY A 445 34.13 -7.12 -10.85
C GLY A 445 33.73 -6.94 -9.38
N GLN A 446 34.45 -7.52 -8.42
CA GLN A 446 34.11 -7.42 -6.99
C GLN A 446 34.32 -5.99 -6.45
N TYR A 447 35.50 -5.43 -6.67
CA TYR A 447 35.88 -4.08 -6.28
C TYR A 447 35.00 -3.01 -6.94
N PRO A 448 34.77 -3.00 -8.27
CA PRO A 448 33.85 -2.06 -8.90
C PRO A 448 32.42 -2.14 -8.34
N THR A 449 31.95 -3.34 -7.97
CA THR A 449 30.63 -3.51 -7.35
C THR A 449 30.60 -2.92 -5.95
N SER A 450 31.65 -3.16 -5.14
CA SER A 450 31.81 -2.52 -3.83
C SER A 450 31.84 -1.00 -3.94
N VAL A 451 32.64 -0.45 -4.86
CA VAL A 451 32.70 0.98 -5.16
C VAL A 451 31.31 1.52 -5.50
N ALA A 452 30.57 0.83 -6.38
CA ALA A 452 29.26 1.29 -6.81
C ALA A 452 28.26 1.33 -5.63
N ARG A 453 28.30 0.33 -4.74
CA ARG A 453 27.46 0.30 -3.52
C ARG A 453 27.79 1.46 -2.57
N HIS A 454 29.06 1.68 -2.29
CA HIS A 454 29.50 2.78 -1.41
C HIS A 454 29.21 4.15 -2.01
N ALA A 455 29.45 4.33 -3.31
CA ALA A 455 29.11 5.56 -4.02
C ALA A 455 27.61 5.84 -3.96
N ALA A 456 26.76 4.84 -4.20
CA ALA A 456 25.32 5.00 -4.10
C ALA A 456 24.86 5.42 -2.69
N TYR A 457 25.40 4.78 -1.64
CA TYR A 457 25.06 5.12 -0.26
C TYR A 457 25.51 6.53 0.13
N MET A 458 26.74 6.93 -0.23
CA MET A 458 27.24 8.29 -0.01
C MET A 458 26.35 9.34 -0.67
N LEU A 459 26.01 9.15 -1.96
CA LEU A 459 25.12 10.05 -2.70
C LEU A 459 23.74 10.14 -2.04
N ALA A 460 23.17 9.00 -1.63
CA ALA A 460 21.85 8.95 -1.00
C ALA A 460 21.83 9.69 0.34
N ARG A 461 22.81 9.43 1.23
CA ARG A 461 22.90 10.08 2.55
C ARG A 461 23.08 11.59 2.41
N VAL A 462 23.98 12.03 1.54
CA VAL A 462 24.23 13.45 1.29
C VAL A 462 22.99 14.11 0.68
N PHE A 463 22.35 13.48 -0.30
CA PHE A 463 21.14 14.01 -0.91
C PHE A 463 20.00 14.19 0.09
N VAL A 464 19.72 13.17 0.90
CA VAL A 464 18.66 13.22 1.92
C VAL A 464 18.96 14.29 2.97
N HIS A 465 20.21 14.40 3.43
CA HIS A 465 20.62 15.42 4.40
C HIS A 465 20.46 16.84 3.82
N VAL A 466 20.99 17.09 2.62
CA VAL A 466 20.94 18.40 1.97
C VAL A 466 19.50 18.79 1.65
N ALA A 467 18.65 17.84 1.24
CA ALA A 467 17.25 18.09 0.92
C ALA A 467 16.42 18.64 2.10
N GLN A 468 16.86 18.40 3.34
CA GLN A 468 16.20 18.96 4.54
C GLN A 468 16.52 20.43 4.77
N VAL A 469 17.67 20.89 4.25
CA VAL A 469 18.17 22.25 4.44
C VAL A 469 17.93 23.11 3.19
N ASP A 470 18.24 22.57 2.02
CA ASP A 470 18.11 23.21 0.71
C ASP A 470 17.75 22.19 -0.38
N ALA A 471 16.45 22.11 -0.68
CA ALA A 471 15.92 21.22 -1.71
C ALA A 471 16.47 21.54 -3.12
N ALA A 472 16.73 22.82 -3.44
CA ALA A 472 17.23 23.21 -4.75
C ALA A 472 18.68 22.77 -4.94
N ALA A 473 19.52 22.94 -3.91
CA ALA A 473 20.90 22.45 -3.92
C ALA A 473 20.95 20.91 -4.04
N ALA A 474 20.09 20.20 -3.32
CA ALA A 474 20.00 18.73 -3.42
C ALA A 474 19.66 18.28 -4.86
N LEU A 475 18.67 18.90 -5.49
CA LEU A 475 18.30 18.61 -6.88
C LEU A 475 19.42 18.94 -7.87
N GLY A 476 20.10 20.08 -7.67
CA GLY A 476 21.25 20.50 -8.48
C GLY A 476 22.46 19.57 -8.35
N PHE A 477 22.63 18.93 -7.19
CA PHE A 477 23.68 17.94 -6.93
C PHE A 477 23.42 16.61 -7.66
N LEU A 478 22.21 16.07 -7.58
CA LEU A 478 21.92 14.71 -8.05
C LEU A 478 21.57 14.65 -9.54
N ALA A 479 20.89 15.67 -10.10
CA ALA A 479 20.43 15.65 -11.48
C ALA A 479 21.55 15.44 -12.53
N PRO A 480 22.74 16.08 -12.42
CA PRO A 480 23.84 15.86 -13.36
C PRO A 480 24.39 14.42 -13.34
N LEU A 481 24.43 13.79 -12.16
CA LEU A 481 24.95 12.43 -11.97
C LEU A 481 24.04 11.36 -12.59
N LEU A 482 22.74 11.65 -12.69
CA LEU A 482 21.71 10.75 -13.23
C LEU A 482 21.37 11.04 -14.70
N ASN A 483 21.94 12.06 -15.32
CA ASN A 483 21.66 12.35 -16.73
C ASN A 483 22.30 11.29 -17.64
N SER A 484 21.58 10.87 -18.69
CA SER A 484 22.06 9.92 -19.70
C SER A 484 22.74 10.59 -20.89
N ASN A 485 22.57 11.91 -21.04
CA ASN A 485 23.21 12.67 -22.10
C ASN A 485 24.66 12.93 -21.69
N GLY A 486 25.59 12.26 -22.37
CA GLY A 486 27.01 12.14 -22.03
C GLY A 486 27.86 13.42 -22.09
N GLU A 487 27.28 14.59 -21.84
CA GLU A 487 28.02 15.87 -21.75
C GLU A 487 28.40 16.27 -20.32
N ALA A 488 27.97 15.53 -19.29
CA ALA A 488 28.41 15.76 -17.91
C ALA A 488 29.59 14.85 -17.56
N GLY A 489 30.81 15.39 -17.56
CA GLY A 489 32.06 14.72 -17.18
C GLY A 489 32.18 14.32 -15.70
N VAL A 490 31.12 13.78 -15.09
CA VAL A 490 31.08 13.28 -13.71
C VAL A 490 30.18 12.04 -13.65
N ALA A 491 30.57 10.96 -14.34
CA ALA A 491 29.87 9.69 -14.21
C ALA A 491 30.23 9.04 -12.87
N ALA A 492 29.28 9.00 -11.94
CA ALA A 492 29.40 8.12 -10.77
C ALA A 492 29.15 6.67 -11.21
N LEU A 493 30.01 5.74 -10.79
CA LEU A 493 29.79 4.32 -10.98
C LEU A 493 28.63 3.88 -10.09
N LEU A 494 27.50 3.52 -10.69
CA LEU A 494 26.27 3.14 -9.99
C LEU A 494 25.72 1.84 -10.55
N LEU A 495 25.17 1.01 -9.67
CA LEU A 495 24.38 -0.14 -10.06
C LEU A 495 23.01 0.32 -10.61
N PRO A 496 22.38 -0.46 -11.52
CA PRO A 496 21.11 -0.08 -12.15
C PRO A 496 20.02 0.31 -11.14
N LEU A 497 19.88 -0.47 -10.08
CA LEU A 497 18.87 -0.25 -9.04
C LEU A 497 19.13 1.02 -8.23
N ALA A 498 20.40 1.28 -7.88
CA ALA A 498 20.80 2.51 -7.20
C ALA A 498 20.46 3.75 -8.03
N ARG A 499 20.71 3.69 -9.34
CA ARG A 499 20.37 4.78 -10.27
C ARG A 499 18.86 5.04 -10.31
N GLN A 500 18.04 3.98 -10.34
CA GLN A 500 16.58 4.11 -10.26
C GLN A 500 16.14 4.70 -8.91
N ASN A 501 16.65 4.19 -7.80
CA ASN A 501 16.27 4.62 -6.46
C ASN A 501 16.66 6.08 -6.19
N LEU A 502 17.85 6.51 -6.63
CA LEU A 502 18.26 7.92 -6.60
C LEU A 502 17.35 8.79 -7.48
N THR A 503 16.89 8.29 -8.61
CA THR A 503 15.90 8.98 -9.44
C THR A 503 14.57 9.13 -8.70
N LEU A 504 14.11 8.10 -8.00
CA LEU A 504 12.88 8.15 -7.21
C LEU A 504 12.99 9.08 -6.01
N LEU A 505 14.15 9.15 -5.34
CA LEU A 505 14.44 10.16 -4.31
C LEU A 505 14.32 11.59 -4.87
N MET A 506 14.84 11.83 -6.08
CA MET A 506 14.72 13.11 -6.76
C MET A 506 13.26 13.43 -7.13
N VAL A 507 12.51 12.46 -7.63
CA VAL A 507 11.08 12.61 -7.96
C VAL A 507 10.26 12.88 -6.70
N ALA A 508 10.51 12.15 -5.62
CA ALA A 508 9.86 12.34 -4.34
C ALA A 508 10.07 13.77 -3.82
N LEU A 509 11.31 14.26 -3.79
CA LEU A 509 11.62 15.63 -3.37
C LEU A 509 10.93 16.68 -4.24
N ARG A 510 10.87 16.49 -5.57
CA ARG A 510 10.15 17.41 -6.47
C ARG A 510 8.64 17.40 -6.26
N ARG A 511 8.08 16.25 -5.87
CA ARG A 511 6.64 16.06 -5.67
C ARG A 511 6.16 16.62 -4.33
N THR A 512 6.89 16.36 -3.25
CA THR A 512 6.47 16.72 -1.89
C THR A 512 7.15 17.97 -1.35
N GLY A 513 8.23 18.44 -1.99
CA GLY A 513 9.05 19.54 -1.50
C GLY A 513 9.94 19.18 -0.29
N HIS A 514 9.84 17.96 0.23
CA HIS A 514 10.57 17.50 1.40
C HIS A 514 10.87 16.00 1.35
N LEU A 515 11.90 15.55 2.06
CA LEU A 515 12.26 14.14 2.24
C LEU A 515 12.24 13.70 3.70
N HIS A 516 11.22 14.12 4.45
CA HIS A 516 11.00 13.66 5.81
C HIS A 516 10.99 12.13 5.89
N TYR A 517 11.66 11.60 6.91
CA TYR A 517 11.85 10.18 7.18
C TYR A 517 12.62 9.36 6.12
N ALA A 518 13.01 9.93 4.98
CA ALA A 518 13.80 9.21 3.97
C ALA A 518 15.17 8.75 4.50
N GLN A 519 15.69 9.43 5.53
CA GLN A 519 16.93 9.06 6.22
C GLN A 519 16.82 7.75 7.01
N PHE A 520 15.59 7.29 7.25
CA PHE A 520 15.24 6.07 7.97
C PHE A 520 14.85 4.91 7.04
N LEU A 521 14.91 5.12 5.72
CA LEU A 521 14.82 4.02 4.76
C LEU A 521 16.08 3.16 4.82
N PRO A 522 16.03 1.91 4.32
CA PRO A 522 17.22 1.05 4.24
C PRO A 522 18.18 1.54 3.14
N LEU A 523 18.76 2.74 3.30
CA LEU A 523 19.59 3.40 2.29
C LEU A 523 20.87 2.62 1.98
N THR A 524 21.35 1.77 2.89
CA THR A 524 22.49 0.89 2.59
C THR A 524 22.12 -0.19 1.57
N ALA A 525 20.83 -0.51 1.43
CA ALA A 525 20.29 -1.45 0.44
C ALA A 525 19.79 -0.74 -0.83
N ILE A 526 20.15 0.55 -1.03
CA ILE A 526 19.73 1.33 -2.20
C ILE A 526 20.18 0.68 -3.53
N SER A 527 21.20 -0.17 -3.49
CA SER A 527 21.70 -0.91 -4.66
C SER A 527 21.06 -2.28 -4.85
N ASP A 528 20.38 -2.80 -3.83
CA ASP A 528 19.97 -4.20 -3.78
C ASP A 528 18.43 -4.37 -3.71
N ILE A 529 17.68 -3.35 -3.25
CA ILE A 529 16.21 -3.38 -3.20
C ILE A 529 15.59 -2.17 -3.89
N ALA A 530 14.56 -2.40 -4.71
CA ALA A 530 13.84 -1.32 -5.39
C ALA A 530 13.03 -0.48 -4.39
N LEU A 531 13.10 0.84 -4.53
CA LEU A 531 12.17 1.77 -3.90
C LEU A 531 11.03 2.08 -4.86
N GLU A 532 9.91 2.54 -4.32
CA GLU A 532 8.75 3.02 -5.08
C GLU A 532 8.12 4.23 -4.39
N LEU A 533 7.39 5.04 -5.15
CA LEU A 533 6.67 6.19 -4.59
C LEU A 533 5.55 5.72 -3.67
N SER A 534 5.42 6.35 -2.50
CA SER A 534 4.27 6.15 -1.62
C SER A 534 2.98 6.66 -2.30
N PRO A 535 1.83 6.02 -2.02
CA PRO A 535 0.54 6.45 -2.58
C PRO A 535 0.29 7.92 -2.24
N PRO A 536 -0.27 8.72 -3.18
CA PRO A 536 -0.58 10.11 -2.92
C PRO A 536 -1.67 10.24 -1.88
N ASP A 537 -1.59 11.32 -1.12
CA ASP A 537 -2.57 11.70 -0.10
C ASP A 537 -3.89 12.19 -0.69
N GLY A 538 -4.20 11.84 -1.95
CA GLY A 538 -5.40 12.25 -2.68
C GLY A 538 -5.29 13.61 -3.38
N ALA A 539 -4.19 14.34 -3.19
CA ALA A 539 -3.91 15.57 -3.94
C ALA A 539 -3.46 15.27 -5.38
N ASP A 540 -3.89 16.10 -6.33
CA ASP A 540 -3.40 16.07 -7.71
C ASP A 540 -1.86 16.21 -7.70
N PRO A 541 -1.11 15.25 -8.26
CA PRO A 541 0.34 15.35 -8.26
C PRO A 541 0.78 16.56 -9.10
N PRO A 542 1.74 17.37 -8.63
CA PRO A 542 2.35 18.40 -9.46
C PRO A 542 2.99 17.74 -10.69
N GLU A 543 2.89 18.38 -11.86
CA GLU A 543 3.40 17.86 -13.14
C GLU A 543 4.92 17.60 -13.16
N SER A 544 5.66 18.08 -12.14
CA SER A 544 7.13 18.19 -12.06
C SER A 544 7.94 16.89 -11.95
N GLY A 545 7.30 15.71 -11.88
CA GLY A 545 7.95 14.40 -11.78
C GLY A 545 7.86 13.51 -13.03
N ARG A 546 6.99 13.84 -13.98
CA ARG A 546 6.63 12.98 -15.11
C ARG A 546 7.81 12.68 -16.04
N ASP A 547 8.61 13.69 -16.36
CA ASP A 547 9.73 13.54 -17.30
C ASP A 547 10.84 12.66 -16.74
N ALA A 548 11.09 12.74 -15.43
CA ALA A 548 12.07 11.89 -14.75
C ALA A 548 11.60 10.43 -14.69
N LEU A 549 10.32 10.18 -14.39
CA LEU A 549 9.74 8.83 -14.44
C LEU A 549 9.77 8.26 -15.87
N HIS A 550 9.44 9.06 -16.87
CA HIS A 550 9.52 8.66 -18.28
C HIS A 550 10.96 8.37 -18.72
N GLY A 551 11.91 9.19 -18.27
CA GLY A 551 13.34 8.96 -18.47
C GLY A 551 13.81 7.65 -17.84
N ALA A 552 13.37 7.34 -16.62
CA ALA A 552 13.67 6.09 -15.94
C ALA A 552 13.09 4.87 -16.67
N LEU A 553 11.85 4.94 -17.16
CA LEU A 553 11.25 3.87 -17.96
C LEU A 553 12.03 3.61 -19.26
N LYS A 554 12.49 4.67 -19.95
CA LYS A 554 13.36 4.53 -21.13
C LYS A 554 14.69 3.85 -20.79
N LEU A 555 15.25 4.13 -19.62
CA LEU A 555 16.49 3.55 -19.15
C LEU A 555 16.33 2.05 -18.84
N VAL A 556 15.22 1.65 -18.21
CA VAL A 556 14.91 0.23 -17.99
C VAL A 556 14.76 -0.50 -19.33
N ALA A 557 14.12 0.12 -20.32
CA ALA A 557 14.06 -0.43 -21.68
C ALA A 557 15.45 -0.59 -22.34
N SER A 558 16.43 0.27 -22.03
CA SER A 558 17.82 0.04 -22.45
C SER A 558 18.49 -1.11 -21.72
N TYR A 559 18.28 -1.28 -20.40
CA TYR A 559 18.83 -2.42 -19.66
C TYR A 559 18.34 -3.76 -20.23
N LYS A 560 17.06 -3.83 -20.61
CA LYS A 560 16.49 -5.00 -21.30
C LYS A 560 17.16 -5.28 -22.64
N ARG A 561 17.41 -4.23 -23.44
CA ARG A 561 18.09 -4.32 -24.73
C ARG A 561 19.54 -4.77 -24.59
N ASP A 562 20.20 -4.34 -23.52
CA ASP A 562 21.60 -4.62 -23.23
C ASP A 562 21.79 -5.93 -22.42
N HIS A 563 20.72 -6.74 -22.31
CA HIS A 563 20.73 -8.07 -21.69
C HIS A 563 21.19 -8.09 -20.22
N PHE A 564 20.82 -7.08 -19.44
CA PHE A 564 20.93 -7.14 -17.99
C PHE A 564 20.07 -8.28 -17.42
N ASP A 565 20.38 -8.67 -16.18
CA ASP A 565 19.62 -9.68 -15.44
C ASP A 565 18.10 -9.41 -15.51
N ALA A 566 17.34 -10.42 -15.94
CA ALA A 566 15.91 -10.28 -16.19
C ALA A 566 15.10 -10.01 -14.92
N GLN A 567 15.52 -10.57 -13.78
CA GLN A 567 14.88 -10.35 -12.49
C GLN A 567 15.12 -8.92 -12.01
N LEU A 568 16.35 -8.41 -12.16
CA LEU A 568 16.70 -7.01 -11.87
C LEU A 568 15.87 -6.05 -12.73
N VAL A 569 15.85 -6.26 -14.06
CA VAL A 569 15.10 -5.42 -15.00
C VAL A 569 13.61 -5.43 -14.66
N SER A 570 13.06 -6.60 -14.33
CA SER A 570 11.65 -6.72 -13.96
C SER A 570 11.32 -6.01 -12.65
N CYS A 571 12.18 -6.10 -11.63
CA CYS A 571 11.99 -5.39 -10.37
C CYS A 571 12.02 -3.87 -10.58
N CYS A 572 12.97 -3.38 -11.39
CA CYS A 572 13.06 -1.98 -11.78
C CYS A 572 11.78 -1.50 -12.46
N ASP A 573 11.33 -2.22 -13.49
CA ASP A 573 10.12 -1.92 -14.26
C ASP A 573 8.88 -1.92 -13.36
N ALA A 574 8.71 -2.94 -12.52
CA ALA A 574 7.58 -3.07 -11.59
C ALA A 574 7.47 -1.86 -10.65
N ALA A 575 8.56 -1.54 -9.95
CA ALA A 575 8.59 -0.42 -9.01
C ALA A 575 8.30 0.93 -9.69
N LEU A 576 8.74 1.13 -10.94
CA LEU A 576 8.41 2.31 -11.72
C LEU A 576 6.93 2.31 -12.14
N GLN A 577 6.40 1.19 -12.60
CA GLN A 577 4.99 1.07 -13.00
C GLN A 577 4.05 1.32 -11.82
N ILE A 578 4.38 0.83 -10.62
CA ILE A 578 3.62 1.11 -9.40
C ILE A 578 3.74 2.58 -9.01
N SER A 579 4.94 3.16 -9.11
CA SER A 579 5.15 4.58 -8.86
C SER A 579 4.31 5.45 -9.81
N VAL A 580 4.19 5.06 -11.07
CA VAL A 580 3.31 5.69 -12.06
C VAL A 580 1.84 5.50 -11.68
N LEU A 581 1.41 4.26 -11.39
CA LEU A 581 0.04 3.93 -11.01
C LEU A 581 -0.41 4.69 -9.77
N ARG A 582 0.43 4.74 -8.73
CA ARG A 582 0.19 5.53 -7.52
C ARG A 582 0.15 7.02 -7.83
N THR A 583 1.00 7.54 -8.71
CA THR A 583 0.90 8.94 -9.14
C THR A 583 -0.48 9.25 -9.75
N PHE A 584 -1.08 8.31 -10.47
CA PHE A 584 -2.38 8.48 -11.11
C PHE A 584 -3.57 7.88 -10.33
N SER A 585 -3.39 7.47 -9.07
CA SER A 585 -4.41 6.71 -8.34
C SER A 585 -5.61 7.53 -7.85
N HIS A 586 -5.59 8.84 -8.01
CA HIS A 586 -6.69 9.73 -7.61
C HIS A 586 -7.98 9.51 -8.43
N LYS A 587 -7.91 8.87 -9.61
CA LYS A 587 -9.08 8.45 -10.41
C LYS A 587 -8.87 7.06 -11.00
N LEU A 588 -9.83 6.16 -10.78
CA LEU A 588 -9.79 4.77 -11.26
C LEU A 588 -9.58 4.68 -12.78
N VAL A 589 -10.24 5.54 -13.55
CA VAL A 589 -10.11 5.59 -15.03
C VAL A 589 -8.67 5.82 -15.49
N TYR A 590 -7.87 6.57 -14.72
CA TYR A 590 -6.46 6.77 -15.06
C TYR A 590 -5.61 5.55 -14.72
N MET A 591 -5.93 4.87 -13.62
CA MET A 591 -5.29 3.60 -13.27
C MET A 591 -5.58 2.54 -14.33
N GLU A 592 -6.83 2.40 -14.77
CA GLU A 592 -7.23 1.48 -15.84
C GLU A 592 -6.42 1.74 -17.12
N ARG A 593 -6.27 3.01 -17.53
CA ARG A 593 -5.44 3.38 -18.69
C ARG A 593 -3.96 3.08 -18.53
N VAL A 594 -3.43 3.12 -17.30
CA VAL A 594 -2.04 2.73 -17.02
C VAL A 594 -1.93 1.21 -17.14
N VAL A 595 -2.81 0.47 -16.45
CA VAL A 595 -2.85 -0.99 -16.44
C VAL A 595 -3.04 -1.57 -17.85
N GLU A 596 -3.89 -0.97 -18.68
CA GLU A 596 -4.08 -1.36 -20.09
C GLU A 596 -2.80 -1.26 -20.93
N LYS A 597 -1.87 -0.37 -20.55
CA LYS A 597 -0.62 -0.12 -21.27
C LYS A 597 0.58 -0.82 -20.63
N THR A 598 0.50 -1.18 -19.37
CA THR A 598 1.55 -1.87 -18.61
C THR A 598 1.22 -3.35 -18.54
N VAL A 599 1.94 -4.17 -19.31
CA VAL A 599 1.85 -5.63 -19.18
C VAL A 599 2.88 -6.08 -18.14
N PRO A 600 2.48 -6.64 -16.99
CA PRO A 600 3.43 -7.11 -15.99
C PRO A 600 4.27 -8.26 -16.53
N GLU A 601 5.60 -8.12 -16.49
CA GLU A 601 6.54 -9.11 -17.01
C GLU A 601 6.99 -10.17 -15.97
N SER A 602 6.70 -10.00 -14.68
CA SER A 602 7.02 -10.97 -13.63
C SER A 602 5.84 -11.26 -12.69
N PRO A 603 5.84 -12.40 -11.99
CA PRO A 603 4.87 -12.70 -10.95
C PRO A 603 4.76 -11.64 -9.86
N LEU A 604 5.90 -11.08 -9.43
CA LEU A 604 5.93 -10.01 -8.43
C LEU A 604 5.28 -8.74 -8.96
N SER A 605 5.63 -8.32 -10.19
CA SER A 605 5.05 -7.12 -10.78
C SER A 605 3.55 -7.27 -11.00
N GLN A 606 3.11 -8.44 -11.47
CA GLN A 606 1.70 -8.80 -11.60
C GLN A 606 0.98 -8.69 -10.26
N GLY A 607 1.51 -9.33 -9.21
CA GLY A 607 0.92 -9.32 -7.88
C GLY A 607 0.81 -7.93 -7.28
N VAL A 608 1.87 -7.12 -7.38
CA VAL A 608 1.88 -5.79 -6.77
C VAL A 608 0.92 -4.83 -7.49
N LEU A 609 0.98 -4.77 -8.82
CA LEU A 609 0.16 -3.85 -9.62
C LEU A 609 -1.34 -4.13 -9.46
N TYR A 610 -1.73 -5.40 -9.57
CA TYR A 610 -3.15 -5.75 -9.47
C TYR A 610 -3.67 -5.69 -8.03
N SER A 611 -2.84 -5.93 -7.01
CA SER A 611 -3.22 -5.71 -5.60
C SER A 611 -3.50 -4.23 -5.31
N GLU A 612 -2.69 -3.32 -5.86
CA GLU A 612 -2.94 -1.86 -5.80
C GLU A 612 -4.21 -1.47 -6.56
N TYR A 613 -4.42 -2.03 -7.76
CA TYR A 613 -5.64 -1.79 -8.53
C TYR A 613 -6.90 -2.24 -7.78
N VAL A 614 -6.91 -3.45 -7.22
CA VAL A 614 -8.02 -3.99 -6.42
C VAL A 614 -8.27 -3.11 -5.18
N THR A 615 -7.22 -2.60 -4.54
CA THR A 615 -7.34 -1.66 -3.41
C THR A 615 -8.02 -0.36 -3.85
N ALA A 616 -7.65 0.19 -5.01
CA ALA A 616 -8.28 1.39 -5.53
C ALA A 616 -9.76 1.17 -5.91
N VAL A 617 -10.11 0.00 -6.46
CA VAL A 617 -11.52 -0.38 -6.70
C VAL A 617 -12.30 -0.42 -5.38
N ALA A 618 -11.73 -1.01 -4.32
CA ALA A 618 -12.37 -1.05 -3.01
C ALA A 618 -12.65 0.34 -2.45
N GLN A 619 -11.68 1.25 -2.59
CA GLN A 619 -11.73 2.61 -2.08
C GLN A 619 -12.64 3.56 -2.89
N GLN A 620 -12.73 3.37 -4.21
CA GLN A 620 -13.49 4.27 -5.10
C GLN A 620 -14.87 3.74 -5.47
N GLN A 621 -15.11 2.44 -5.36
CA GLN A 621 -16.39 1.81 -5.67
C GLN A 621 -16.97 1.09 -4.46
N SER A 622 -16.44 -0.09 -4.11
CA SER A 622 -16.82 -0.85 -2.91
C SER A 622 -15.92 -2.08 -2.73
N VAL A 623 -15.85 -2.59 -1.49
CA VAL A 623 -15.18 -3.87 -1.18
C VAL A 623 -15.78 -5.03 -1.98
N TYR A 624 -17.09 -5.06 -2.18
CA TYR A 624 -17.76 -6.08 -2.99
C TYR A 624 -17.35 -6.03 -4.48
N ALA A 625 -17.24 -4.83 -5.06
CA ALA A 625 -16.72 -4.70 -6.43
C ALA A 625 -15.27 -5.20 -6.52
N ALA A 626 -14.45 -4.90 -5.51
CA ALA A 626 -13.07 -5.37 -5.44
C ALA A 626 -12.97 -6.90 -5.32
N SER A 627 -13.89 -7.56 -4.62
CA SER A 627 -13.92 -9.03 -4.56
C SER A 627 -14.28 -9.66 -5.91
N LEU A 628 -15.23 -9.09 -6.65
CA LEU A 628 -15.57 -9.56 -8.00
C LEU A 628 -14.38 -9.42 -8.97
N VAL A 629 -13.67 -8.29 -8.90
CA VAL A 629 -12.45 -8.08 -9.71
C VAL A 629 -11.36 -9.06 -9.32
N THR A 630 -11.21 -9.33 -8.02
CA THR A 630 -10.25 -10.31 -7.50
C THR A 630 -10.53 -11.71 -8.05
N ASP A 631 -11.78 -12.17 -8.01
CA ASP A 631 -12.18 -13.48 -8.55
C ASP A 631 -11.90 -13.57 -10.05
N ALA A 632 -12.19 -12.51 -10.80
CA ALA A 632 -11.91 -12.45 -12.24
C ALA A 632 -10.40 -12.51 -12.56
N LEU A 633 -9.56 -11.82 -11.78
CA LEU A 633 -8.11 -11.80 -11.97
C LEU A 633 -7.48 -13.16 -11.70
N VAL A 634 -7.92 -13.85 -10.64
CA VAL A 634 -7.36 -15.15 -10.24
C VAL A 634 -7.79 -16.27 -11.19
N ARG A 635 -9.00 -16.18 -11.77
CA ARG A 635 -9.48 -17.14 -12.78
C ARG A 635 -8.89 -16.94 -14.17
N ASN A 636 -8.14 -15.86 -14.39
CA ASN A 636 -7.56 -15.59 -15.69
C ASN A 636 -6.41 -16.55 -15.98
N GLU A 637 -6.29 -16.99 -17.23
CA GLU A 637 -5.16 -17.80 -17.67
C GLU A 637 -3.87 -16.97 -17.52
N GLY A 638 -2.91 -17.48 -16.73
CA GLY A 638 -1.66 -16.79 -16.42
C GLY A 638 -1.63 -16.01 -15.11
N ALA A 639 -2.60 -16.19 -14.21
CA ALA A 639 -2.49 -15.72 -12.83
C ALA A 639 -1.33 -16.42 -12.10
N SER A 640 -0.44 -15.64 -11.47
CA SER A 640 0.66 -16.18 -10.66
C SER A 640 0.25 -16.56 -9.24
N CYS A 641 1.07 -17.37 -8.59
CA CYS A 641 0.96 -17.69 -7.17
C CYS A 641 1.12 -16.43 -6.31
N VAL A 642 2.04 -15.51 -6.66
CA VAL A 642 2.20 -14.24 -5.94
C VAL A 642 0.92 -13.40 -5.97
N LEU A 643 0.33 -13.22 -7.16
CA LEU A 643 -0.93 -12.50 -7.31
C LEU A 643 -2.04 -13.12 -6.46
N THR A 644 -2.22 -14.43 -6.61
CA THR A 644 -3.25 -15.19 -5.90
C THR A 644 -3.08 -15.10 -4.39
N PHE A 645 -1.84 -15.19 -3.89
CA PHE A 645 -1.52 -15.07 -2.48
C PHE A 645 -1.85 -13.68 -1.93
N LEU A 646 -1.39 -12.62 -2.58
CA LEU A 646 -1.65 -11.24 -2.15
C LEU A 646 -3.15 -10.90 -2.15
N LEU A 647 -3.87 -11.27 -3.22
CA LEU A 647 -5.31 -11.02 -3.32
C LEU A 647 -6.10 -11.83 -2.30
N ARG A 648 -5.71 -13.08 -2.02
CA ARG A 648 -6.29 -13.88 -0.93
C ARG A 648 -6.11 -13.20 0.43
N GLY A 649 -4.92 -12.67 0.71
CA GLY A 649 -4.65 -11.91 1.94
C GLY A 649 -5.54 -10.66 2.04
N ARG A 650 -5.73 -9.94 0.93
CA ARG A 650 -6.62 -8.76 0.86
C ARG A 650 -8.08 -9.10 1.14
N LEU A 651 -8.61 -10.16 0.53
CA LEU A 651 -9.98 -10.61 0.80
C LEU A 651 -10.17 -10.98 2.27
N ARG A 652 -9.18 -11.66 2.87
CA ARG A 652 -9.19 -11.97 4.30
C ARG A 652 -9.25 -10.70 5.15
N MET A 653 -8.43 -9.69 4.86
CA MET A 653 -8.46 -8.39 5.57
C MET A 653 -9.83 -7.71 5.57
N TRP A 654 -10.65 -7.97 4.54
CA TRP A 654 -12.00 -7.45 4.43
C TRP A 654 -13.08 -8.41 4.97
N GLY A 655 -12.69 -9.57 5.50
CA GLY A 655 -13.61 -10.57 6.04
C GLY A 655 -14.37 -11.33 4.94
N MET A 656 -13.92 -11.25 3.69
CA MET A 656 -14.54 -11.92 2.55
C MET A 656 -14.07 -13.37 2.46
N SER A 657 -14.94 -14.24 1.93
CA SER A 657 -14.61 -15.64 1.71
C SER A 657 -13.35 -15.78 0.85
N PRO A 658 -12.40 -16.64 1.26
CA PRO A 658 -11.18 -16.85 0.50
C PRO A 658 -11.47 -17.52 -0.85
N LEU A 659 -10.63 -17.21 -1.85
CA LEU A 659 -10.72 -17.72 -3.22
C LEU A 659 -10.83 -19.26 -3.28
N PRO A 660 -11.86 -19.82 -3.96
CA PRO A 660 -12.07 -21.27 -4.06
C PRO A 660 -11.12 -21.98 -5.03
N ASP A 661 -10.62 -21.28 -6.07
CA ASP A 661 -9.94 -21.89 -7.22
C ASP A 661 -8.39 -21.82 -7.15
N VAL A 662 -7.79 -21.99 -5.96
CA VAL A 662 -6.32 -21.92 -5.80
C VAL A 662 -5.59 -23.11 -6.44
N GLN A 663 -6.28 -24.25 -6.59
CA GLN A 663 -5.67 -25.48 -7.12
C GLN A 663 -5.25 -25.36 -8.58
N ASP A 664 -5.98 -24.59 -9.39
CA ASP A 664 -5.65 -24.41 -10.81
C ASP A 664 -4.32 -23.67 -10.97
N VAL A 665 -4.12 -22.60 -10.18
CA VAL A 665 -2.86 -21.83 -10.15
C VAL A 665 -1.69 -22.69 -9.68
N LEU A 666 -1.87 -23.48 -8.62
CA LEU A 666 -0.84 -24.41 -8.14
C LEU A 666 -0.52 -25.48 -9.18
N SER A 667 -1.52 -26.02 -9.86
CA SER A 667 -1.33 -27.03 -10.90
C SER A 667 -0.54 -26.48 -12.09
N ALA A 668 -0.83 -25.23 -12.49
CA ALA A 668 -0.10 -24.54 -13.56
C ALA A 668 1.36 -24.27 -13.15
N PHE A 669 1.59 -23.85 -11.91
CA PHE A 669 2.93 -23.65 -11.36
C PHE A 669 3.75 -24.95 -11.34
N CYS A 670 3.16 -26.04 -10.82
CA CYS A 670 3.78 -27.36 -10.78
C CYS A 670 4.09 -27.88 -12.19
N ALA A 671 3.16 -27.72 -13.13
CA ALA A 671 3.37 -28.11 -14.52
C ALA A 671 4.53 -27.33 -15.18
N ALA A 672 4.60 -26.00 -14.96
CA ALA A 672 5.65 -25.13 -15.49
C ALA A 672 7.04 -25.47 -14.93
N ASN A 673 7.12 -25.93 -13.67
CA ASN A 673 8.37 -26.29 -13.02
C ASN A 673 8.67 -27.80 -13.04
N HIS A 674 7.86 -28.60 -13.75
CA HIS A 674 8.00 -30.06 -13.86
C HIS A 674 7.99 -30.80 -12.51
N LEU A 675 7.06 -30.43 -11.63
CA LEU A 675 6.89 -31.00 -10.28
C LEU A 675 5.51 -31.63 -10.12
N SER A 676 5.39 -32.60 -9.22
CA SER A 676 4.09 -33.01 -8.69
C SER A 676 3.67 -32.14 -7.49
N ALA A 677 2.40 -32.19 -7.12
CA ALA A 677 1.90 -31.51 -5.92
C ALA A 677 2.54 -32.08 -4.63
N ASP A 678 2.91 -33.36 -4.62
CA ASP A 678 3.59 -34.00 -3.49
C ASP A 678 5.04 -33.50 -3.38
N ASP A 679 5.73 -33.29 -4.51
CA ASP A 679 7.09 -32.74 -4.52
C ASP A 679 7.13 -31.29 -3.99
N LEU A 680 6.11 -30.49 -4.30
CA LEU A 680 5.96 -29.14 -3.72
C LEU A 680 5.76 -29.21 -2.20
N GLY A 681 5.18 -30.29 -1.67
CA GLY A 681 5.01 -30.52 -0.24
C GLY A 681 6.27 -30.99 0.50
N ASP A 682 7.34 -31.40 -0.21
CA ASP A 682 8.57 -31.96 0.36
C ASP A 682 9.70 -30.92 0.43
N PRO A 683 10.04 -30.40 1.64
CA PRO A 683 11.08 -29.38 1.79
C PRO A 683 12.47 -29.82 1.32
N LEU A 684 12.78 -31.13 1.35
CA LEU A 684 14.08 -31.64 0.91
C LEU A 684 14.23 -31.50 -0.61
N ARG A 685 13.16 -31.78 -1.36
CA ARG A 685 13.12 -31.60 -2.82
C ARG A 685 13.22 -30.14 -3.22
N LEU A 686 12.61 -29.24 -2.44
CA LEU A 686 12.70 -27.80 -2.65
C LEU A 686 14.11 -27.27 -2.38
N SER A 687 14.83 -27.82 -1.40
CA SER A 687 16.23 -27.48 -1.15
C SER A 687 17.10 -27.74 -2.38
N ASP A 688 16.93 -28.89 -3.03
CA ASP A 688 17.66 -29.24 -4.24
C ASP A 688 17.29 -28.27 -5.39
N ALA A 689 16.00 -27.93 -5.52
CA ALA A 689 15.52 -27.02 -6.55
C ALA A 689 16.10 -25.59 -6.42
N PHE A 690 16.28 -25.09 -5.19
CA PHE A 690 16.86 -23.75 -4.95
C PHE A 690 18.37 -23.68 -5.17
N GLN A 691 19.08 -24.82 -5.14
CA GLN A 691 20.54 -24.86 -5.30
C GLN A 691 20.99 -25.03 -6.75
N VAL A 692 20.11 -25.52 -7.64
CA VAL A 692 20.45 -25.72 -9.06
C VAL A 692 20.14 -24.45 -9.86
N SER A 693 21.18 -23.67 -10.14
CA SER A 693 21.13 -22.38 -10.85
C SER A 693 20.58 -22.40 -12.28
N SER A 694 20.18 -23.57 -12.80
CA SER A 694 19.87 -23.80 -14.20
C SER A 694 18.52 -24.46 -14.49
N PHE A 695 17.60 -24.60 -13.53
CA PHE A 695 16.39 -25.41 -13.76
C PHE A 695 15.01 -24.79 -13.50
N SER A 696 14.85 -23.65 -12.82
CA SER A 696 13.50 -23.11 -12.60
C SER A 696 13.19 -21.93 -13.53
N PRO A 697 12.12 -21.99 -14.34
CA PRO A 697 11.61 -20.83 -15.06
C PRO A 697 10.97 -19.76 -14.15
N SER A 698 10.72 -20.07 -12.87
CA SER A 698 9.99 -19.21 -11.93
C SER A 698 10.93 -18.54 -10.92
N PRO A 699 10.71 -17.25 -10.60
CA PRO A 699 11.55 -16.53 -9.63
C PRO A 699 11.32 -17.02 -8.19
N PRO A 700 12.28 -16.81 -7.26
CA PRO A 700 12.18 -17.26 -5.86
C PRO A 700 10.89 -16.89 -5.12
N VAL A 701 10.39 -15.66 -5.34
CA VAL A 701 9.15 -15.19 -4.72
C VAL A 701 7.91 -15.99 -5.14
N GLU A 702 7.90 -16.50 -6.37
CA GLU A 702 6.80 -17.35 -6.87
C GLU A 702 6.80 -18.71 -6.16
N TRP A 703 7.98 -19.28 -5.91
CA TRP A 703 8.13 -20.52 -5.14
C TRP A 703 7.64 -20.39 -3.71
N VAL A 704 8.02 -19.31 -3.02
CA VAL A 704 7.56 -19.05 -1.64
C VAL A 704 6.04 -18.94 -1.59
N CYS A 705 5.44 -18.21 -2.53
CA CYS A 705 3.99 -18.06 -2.61
C CYS A 705 3.28 -19.37 -3.00
N ALA A 706 3.82 -20.14 -3.94
CA ALA A 706 3.28 -21.44 -4.32
C ALA A 706 3.31 -22.42 -3.13
N TYR A 707 4.43 -22.50 -2.42
CA TYR A 707 4.56 -23.32 -1.21
C TYR A 707 3.59 -22.88 -0.11
N ALA A 708 3.48 -21.56 0.12
CA ALA A 708 2.54 -21.01 1.09
C ALA A 708 1.09 -21.35 0.76
N LEU A 709 0.68 -21.17 -0.50
CA LEU A 709 -0.65 -21.55 -0.98
C LEU A 709 -0.87 -23.05 -0.83
N HIS A 710 0.12 -23.90 -1.13
CA HIS A 710 0.03 -25.34 -0.91
C HIS A 710 -0.14 -25.70 0.58
N VAL A 711 0.63 -25.08 1.48
CA VAL A 711 0.53 -25.34 2.93
C VAL A 711 -0.81 -24.87 3.51
N VAL A 712 -1.25 -23.67 3.12
CA VAL A 712 -2.46 -23.01 3.64
C VAL A 712 -3.75 -23.56 3.01
N CYS A 713 -3.73 -23.96 1.74
CA CYS A 713 -4.90 -24.46 1.02
C CYS A 713 -4.93 -25.98 0.84
N GLY A 714 -3.79 -26.68 0.95
CA GLY A 714 -3.68 -28.13 0.84
C GLY A 714 -3.76 -28.88 2.17
N GLY A 715 -3.85 -28.18 3.30
CA GLY A 715 -4.10 -28.80 4.60
C GLY A 715 -5.53 -29.34 4.72
N SER A 716 -5.71 -30.42 5.49
CA SER A 716 -7.03 -30.79 6.03
C SER A 716 -7.63 -29.55 6.70
N GLU A 717 -8.94 -29.28 6.52
CA GLU A 717 -9.69 -28.17 7.17
C GLU A 717 -9.51 -28.08 8.71
N LYS A 718 -8.84 -29.06 9.32
CA LYS A 718 -8.52 -29.15 10.76
C LYS A 718 -7.06 -28.82 11.12
N ALA A 719 -6.21 -28.43 10.17
CA ALA A 719 -4.82 -28.11 10.47
C ALA A 719 -4.70 -26.83 11.32
N SER A 720 -4.22 -26.96 12.55
CA SER A 720 -3.94 -25.81 13.42
C SER A 720 -2.89 -24.86 12.82
N ALA A 721 -2.95 -23.58 13.17
CA ALA A 721 -1.97 -22.58 12.75
C ALA A 721 -0.53 -22.97 13.14
N GLU A 722 -0.31 -23.60 14.29
CA GLU A 722 1.01 -24.11 14.71
C GLU A 722 1.54 -25.22 13.79
N SER A 723 0.66 -26.11 13.32
CA SER A 723 1.03 -27.16 12.36
C SER A 723 1.38 -26.57 10.99
N MET A 724 0.63 -25.57 10.54
CA MET A 724 0.95 -24.82 9.32
C MET A 724 2.28 -24.07 9.45
N TRP A 725 2.52 -23.42 10.59
CA TRP A 725 3.78 -22.75 10.89
C TRP A 725 4.95 -23.73 10.83
N THR A 726 4.80 -24.92 11.41
CA THR A 726 5.85 -25.95 11.43
C THR A 726 6.19 -26.43 10.01
N ARG A 727 5.19 -26.66 9.17
CA ARG A 727 5.39 -27.02 7.75
C ARG A 727 6.07 -25.88 7.00
N MET A 728 5.56 -24.65 7.13
CA MET A 728 6.16 -23.49 6.49
C MET A 728 7.62 -23.30 6.91
N ASN A 729 7.92 -23.41 8.20
CA ASN A 729 9.25 -23.22 8.76
C ASN A 729 10.29 -24.25 8.27
N ALA A 730 9.84 -25.38 7.71
CA ALA A 730 10.71 -26.40 7.13
C ALA A 730 11.30 -26.00 5.77
N LEU A 731 10.75 -24.97 5.10
CA LEU A 731 11.32 -24.45 3.86
C LEU A 731 12.75 -23.90 4.11
N PRO A 732 13.74 -24.25 3.26
CA PRO A 732 15.13 -23.80 3.41
C PRO A 732 15.31 -22.36 2.87
N VAL A 733 14.72 -21.39 3.57
CA VAL A 733 14.75 -19.97 3.17
C VAL A 733 16.16 -19.38 3.08
N GLU A 734 17.13 -19.96 3.81
CA GLU A 734 18.53 -19.55 3.77
C GLU A 734 19.12 -19.68 2.36
N SER A 735 18.62 -20.62 1.54
CA SER A 735 19.00 -20.76 0.14
C SER A 735 18.48 -19.63 -0.76
N LEU A 736 17.56 -18.79 -0.27
CA LEU A 736 16.94 -17.69 -1.01
C LEU A 736 17.43 -16.31 -0.52
N VAL A 737 18.49 -16.24 0.30
CA VAL A 737 18.97 -15.01 0.95
C VAL A 737 19.29 -13.86 -0.02
N HIS A 738 19.61 -14.18 -1.28
CA HIS A 738 19.88 -13.23 -2.35
C HIS A 738 18.61 -12.55 -2.89
N ASP A 739 17.42 -13.08 -2.61
CA ASP A 739 16.13 -12.46 -2.93
C ASP A 739 15.44 -11.98 -1.64
N ALA A 740 15.72 -10.73 -1.29
CA ALA A 740 15.18 -10.11 -0.08
C ALA A 740 13.64 -10.09 -0.04
N VAL A 741 12.98 -9.97 -1.20
CA VAL A 741 11.52 -9.93 -1.28
C VAL A 741 10.96 -11.31 -0.96
N ALA A 742 11.46 -12.37 -1.59
CA ALA A 742 11.04 -13.74 -1.33
C ALA A 742 11.21 -14.14 0.14
N VAL A 743 12.38 -13.81 0.73
CA VAL A 743 12.66 -14.03 2.15
C VAL A 743 11.68 -13.25 3.04
N THR A 744 11.34 -12.02 2.66
CA THR A 744 10.36 -11.23 3.41
C THR A 744 8.97 -11.88 3.36
N PHE A 745 8.49 -12.29 2.17
CA PHE A 745 7.23 -13.02 2.02
C PHE A 745 7.18 -14.24 2.95
N PHE A 746 8.27 -15.02 2.96
CA PHE A 746 8.39 -16.21 3.80
C PHE A 746 8.19 -15.90 5.28
N PHE A 747 8.96 -14.95 5.83
CA PHE A 747 8.88 -14.63 7.25
C PHE A 747 7.57 -13.98 7.62
N HIS A 748 7.01 -13.18 6.73
CA HIS A 748 5.73 -12.54 6.92
C HIS A 748 4.59 -13.56 7.09
N ILE A 749 4.61 -14.64 6.30
CA ILE A 749 3.68 -15.77 6.47
C ILE A 749 3.87 -16.46 7.84
N LEU A 750 5.12 -16.69 8.26
CA LEU A 750 5.38 -17.27 9.58
C LEU A 750 4.90 -16.37 10.72
N LEU A 751 5.08 -15.04 10.59
CA LEU A 751 4.59 -14.07 11.57
C LEU A 751 3.06 -14.12 11.64
N GLN A 752 2.38 -14.14 10.50
CA GLN A 752 0.93 -14.33 10.43
C GLN A 752 0.49 -15.61 11.15
N LEU A 753 1.10 -16.74 10.82
CA LEU A 753 0.75 -18.04 11.42
C LEU A 753 1.04 -18.07 12.93
N SER A 754 2.09 -17.39 13.40
CA SER A 754 2.37 -17.27 14.83
C SER A 754 1.34 -16.40 15.56
N GLY A 755 0.85 -15.33 14.91
CA GLY A 755 -0.24 -14.48 15.40
C GLY A 755 -1.58 -15.21 15.42
N GLU A 756 -1.90 -15.97 14.37
CA GLU A 756 -3.06 -16.86 14.29
C GLU A 756 -3.04 -17.93 15.39
N ALA A 757 -1.87 -18.51 15.67
CA ALA A 757 -1.65 -19.45 16.77
C ALA A 757 -1.67 -18.79 18.16
N ARG A 758 -1.59 -17.46 18.25
CA ARG A 758 -1.37 -16.68 19.49
C ARG A 758 -0.18 -17.20 20.32
N ASN A 759 0.89 -17.58 19.65
CA ASN A 759 2.07 -18.19 20.27
C ASN A 759 3.28 -17.25 20.24
N ALA A 760 3.53 -16.58 21.37
CA ALA A 760 4.62 -15.62 21.51
C ALA A 760 6.02 -16.25 21.33
N ALA A 761 6.21 -17.53 21.67
CA ALA A 761 7.49 -18.22 21.49
C ALA A 761 7.79 -18.50 20.02
N LEU A 762 6.77 -18.89 19.24
CA LEU A 762 6.90 -19.02 17.79
C LEU A 762 7.17 -17.67 17.15
N PHE A 763 6.45 -16.62 17.56
CA PHE A 763 6.66 -15.25 17.10
C PHE A 763 8.10 -14.79 17.37
N TYR A 764 8.58 -14.88 18.62
CA TYR A 764 9.96 -14.53 19.00
C TYR A 764 10.99 -15.26 18.12
N ARG A 765 10.82 -16.58 17.93
CA ARG A 765 11.72 -17.39 17.10
C ARG A 765 11.71 -16.95 15.64
N THR A 766 10.54 -16.62 15.10
CA THR A 766 10.39 -16.11 13.72
C THR A 766 11.07 -14.74 13.57
N VAL A 767 10.84 -13.80 14.49
CA VAL A 767 11.48 -12.48 14.45
C VAL A 767 13.00 -12.62 14.53
N HIS A 768 13.51 -13.45 15.46
CA HIS A 768 14.94 -13.69 15.59
C HIS A 768 15.55 -14.27 14.30
N ARG A 769 14.93 -15.31 13.71
CA ARG A 769 15.42 -15.92 12.46
C ARG A 769 15.37 -14.91 11.30
N CYS A 770 14.30 -14.12 11.20
CA CYS A 770 14.13 -13.09 10.16
C CYS A 770 15.24 -12.03 10.23
N LEU A 771 15.38 -11.39 11.39
CA LEU A 771 16.36 -10.31 11.57
C LEU A 771 17.79 -10.83 11.45
N SER A 772 18.09 -12.03 11.96
CA SER A 772 19.41 -12.65 11.81
C SER A 772 19.76 -12.92 10.34
N LEU A 773 18.84 -13.44 9.54
CA LEU A 773 19.12 -13.74 8.12
C LEU A 773 19.40 -12.46 7.32
N PHE A 774 18.61 -11.41 7.54
CA PHE A 774 18.86 -10.12 6.89
C PHE A 774 20.12 -9.42 7.39
N LEU A 775 20.50 -9.66 8.66
CA LEU A 775 21.75 -9.17 9.21
C LEU A 775 22.96 -9.86 8.55
N GLU A 776 22.92 -11.18 8.36
CA GLU A 776 23.98 -11.88 7.62
C GLU A 776 24.10 -11.35 6.18
N ALA A 777 22.98 -11.16 5.49
CA ALA A 777 22.97 -10.58 4.15
C ALA A 777 23.56 -9.16 4.12
N HIS A 778 23.28 -8.36 5.15
CA HIS A 778 23.84 -7.01 5.29
C HIS A 778 25.37 -7.04 5.45
N PHE A 779 25.90 -7.93 6.30
CA PHE A 779 27.34 -8.04 6.53
C PHE A 779 28.13 -8.68 5.39
N LEU A 780 27.47 -9.24 4.37
CA LEU A 780 28.14 -9.59 3.12
C LEU A 780 28.59 -8.35 2.32
N SER A 781 27.96 -7.21 2.53
CA SER A 781 28.22 -5.98 1.76
C SER A 781 28.82 -4.84 2.59
N TRP A 782 28.67 -4.88 3.91
CA TRP A 782 29.05 -3.81 4.82
C TRP A 782 29.84 -4.36 6.00
N SER A 783 30.83 -3.60 6.48
CA SER A 783 31.67 -4.05 7.59
C SER A 783 31.31 -3.33 8.89
N ALA A 784 31.22 -4.08 9.99
CA ALA A 784 31.03 -3.50 11.32
C ALA A 784 32.25 -2.70 11.84
N LEU A 785 33.39 -2.74 11.12
CA LEU A 785 34.54 -1.84 11.37
C LEU A 785 34.30 -0.40 10.89
N GLU A 786 33.24 -0.15 10.15
CA GLU A 786 32.87 1.20 9.77
C GLU A 786 32.47 1.98 11.04
N GLY A 787 33.16 3.09 11.33
CA GLY A 787 32.93 3.90 12.53
C GLY A 787 31.50 4.43 12.67
N SER A 788 30.76 4.44 11.56
CA SER A 788 29.35 4.82 11.44
C SER A 788 28.39 3.63 11.24
N ALA A 789 28.81 2.39 11.52
CA ALA A 789 27.98 1.20 11.27
C ALA A 789 26.62 1.26 11.99
N GLY A 790 26.54 1.93 13.15
CA GLY A 790 25.27 2.16 13.86
C GLY A 790 24.29 3.09 13.13
N ASP A 791 24.78 3.96 12.25
CA ASP A 791 23.96 4.91 11.47
C ASP A 791 23.53 4.32 10.11
N MET A 792 24.03 3.14 9.79
CA MET A 792 23.83 2.46 8.52
C MET A 792 22.57 1.62 8.54
N ILE A 793 21.45 2.28 8.30
CA ILE A 793 20.14 1.63 8.26
C ILE A 793 20.06 0.75 7.01
N GLY A 794 20.13 -0.56 7.24
CA GLY A 794 19.90 -1.59 6.25
C GLY A 794 18.55 -2.29 6.37
N LEU A 795 18.33 -3.30 5.54
CA LEU A 795 17.11 -4.10 5.55
C LEU A 795 16.77 -4.73 6.92
N PRO A 796 17.69 -5.28 7.73
CA PRO A 796 17.31 -5.83 9.04
C PRO A 796 16.73 -4.76 9.99
N HIS A 797 17.24 -3.53 9.92
CA HIS A 797 16.70 -2.40 10.68
C HIS A 797 15.30 -2.02 10.19
N PHE A 798 15.12 -1.93 8.87
CA PHE A 798 13.82 -1.63 8.30
C PHE A 798 12.78 -2.72 8.64
N MET A 799 13.19 -4.00 8.59
CA MET A 799 12.33 -5.13 8.96
C MET A 799 11.95 -5.13 10.43
N SER A 800 12.84 -4.73 11.36
CA SER A 800 12.47 -4.62 12.77
C SER A 800 11.36 -3.58 12.98
N LEU A 801 11.40 -2.46 12.25
CA LEU A 801 10.32 -1.47 12.21
C LEU A 801 9.03 -2.03 11.58
N CYS A 802 9.10 -2.67 10.40
CA CYS A 802 7.92 -3.22 9.74
C CYS A 802 7.18 -4.24 10.62
N ILE A 803 7.90 -5.20 11.20
CA ILE A 803 7.33 -6.20 12.10
C ILE A 803 6.68 -5.51 13.30
N TYR A 804 7.37 -4.55 13.92
CA TYR A 804 6.87 -3.79 15.07
C TYR A 804 5.56 -3.04 14.76
N GLN A 805 5.48 -2.42 13.58
CA GLN A 805 4.29 -1.70 13.11
C GLN A 805 3.09 -2.63 12.89
N GLU A 806 3.35 -3.85 12.42
CA GLU A 806 2.34 -4.85 12.03
C GLU A 806 1.78 -5.70 13.19
N VAL A 807 2.46 -5.78 14.34
CA VAL A 807 2.00 -6.56 15.52
C VAL A 807 0.49 -6.45 15.81
N PRO A 808 -0.14 -5.27 15.82
CA PRO A 808 -1.57 -5.16 16.09
C PRO A 808 -2.45 -5.88 15.05
N LEU A 809 -2.03 -5.88 13.78
CA LEU A 809 -2.73 -6.56 12.69
C LEU A 809 -2.51 -8.07 12.77
N LEU A 810 -1.31 -8.52 13.13
CA LEU A 810 -0.99 -9.93 13.35
C LEU A 810 -1.81 -10.55 14.49
N LEU A 811 -2.07 -9.77 15.55
CA LEU A 811 -2.85 -10.21 16.70
C LEU A 811 -4.37 -10.10 16.48
N GLY A 812 -4.82 -9.14 15.67
CA GLY A 812 -6.22 -8.90 15.34
C GLY A 812 -7.10 -8.79 16.60
N PRO A 813 -8.01 -9.73 16.87
CA PRO A 813 -8.85 -9.72 18.09
C PRO A 813 -8.07 -9.90 19.41
N GLY A 814 -6.79 -10.27 19.36
CA GLY A 814 -5.89 -10.38 20.51
C GLY A 814 -5.03 -9.13 20.76
N ALA A 815 -5.41 -7.97 20.23
CA ALA A 815 -4.62 -6.75 20.29
C ALA A 815 -4.23 -6.29 21.73
N ASP A 816 -4.87 -6.80 22.77
CA ASP A 816 -4.48 -6.56 24.16
C ASP A 816 -3.01 -6.98 24.46
N ASP A 817 -2.48 -7.98 23.73
CA ASP A 817 -1.10 -8.46 23.87
C ASP A 817 -0.07 -7.65 23.05
N THR A 818 -0.51 -6.62 22.32
CA THR A 818 0.33 -5.83 21.39
C THR A 818 1.58 -5.27 22.07
N PHE A 819 1.44 -4.77 23.31
CA PHE A 819 2.57 -4.25 24.08
C PHE A 819 3.67 -5.30 24.25
N ALA A 820 3.28 -6.47 24.77
CA ALA A 820 4.21 -7.55 25.08
C ALA A 820 4.91 -8.06 23.82
N TRP A 821 4.17 -8.21 22.72
CA TRP A 821 4.75 -8.67 21.45
C TRP A 821 5.69 -7.64 20.83
N ARG A 822 5.39 -6.34 20.96
CA ARG A 822 6.32 -5.28 20.57
C ARG A 822 7.61 -5.29 21.40
N CYS A 823 7.51 -5.55 22.71
CA CYS A 823 8.70 -5.74 23.54
C CYS A 823 9.57 -6.90 23.06
N LEU A 824 8.98 -8.01 22.59
CA LEU A 824 9.75 -9.11 21.98
C LEU A 824 10.50 -8.67 20.72
N VAL A 825 9.88 -7.85 19.87
CA VAL A 825 10.56 -7.31 18.68
C VAL A 825 11.75 -6.42 19.08
N LEU A 826 11.56 -5.54 20.08
CA LEU A 826 12.62 -4.66 20.57
C LEU A 826 13.78 -5.46 21.20
N GLU A 827 13.46 -6.47 22.02
CA GLU A 827 14.45 -7.34 22.66
C GLU A 827 15.32 -8.05 21.62
N VAL A 828 14.70 -8.69 20.63
CA VAL A 828 15.42 -9.38 19.56
C VAL A 828 16.26 -8.40 18.75
N ALA A 829 15.66 -7.29 18.28
CA ALA A 829 16.37 -6.33 17.43
C ALA A 829 17.55 -5.68 18.16
N ALA A 830 17.41 -5.37 19.44
CA ALA A 830 18.50 -4.84 20.26
C ALA A 830 19.62 -5.86 20.47
N SER A 831 19.28 -7.12 20.79
CA SER A 831 20.28 -8.20 20.97
C SER A 831 21.10 -8.51 19.72
N LEU A 832 20.56 -8.19 18.54
CA LEU A 832 21.22 -8.34 17.24
C LEU A 832 21.89 -7.05 16.75
N GLY A 833 21.71 -5.91 17.44
CA GLY A 833 22.25 -4.62 17.03
C GLY A 833 21.59 -4.04 15.76
N VAL A 834 20.34 -4.42 15.48
CA VAL A 834 19.59 -4.00 14.27
C VAL A 834 18.30 -3.26 14.61
N LEU A 835 18.28 -2.61 15.77
CA LEU A 835 17.14 -1.82 16.20
C LEU A 835 17.02 -0.55 15.34
N HIS A 836 15.84 -0.36 14.75
CA HIS A 836 15.59 0.82 13.93
C HIS A 836 15.63 2.11 14.78
N PRO A 837 16.21 3.23 14.29
CA PRO A 837 16.32 4.47 15.07
C PRO A 837 14.99 5.06 15.55
N LEU A 838 13.90 4.91 14.78
CA LEU A 838 12.55 5.32 15.22
C LEU A 838 12.02 4.54 16.44
N LEU A 839 12.63 3.40 16.78
CA LEU A 839 12.28 2.58 17.95
C LEU A 839 13.15 2.91 19.17
N VAL A 840 14.02 3.92 19.05
CA VAL A 840 14.93 4.38 20.10
C VAL A 840 14.48 5.75 20.60
N SER A 841 14.50 5.95 21.92
CA SER A 841 14.34 7.26 22.55
C SER A 841 15.63 7.70 23.24
N ASP A 842 15.92 8.99 23.17
CA ASP A 842 17.02 9.63 23.90
C ASP A 842 16.80 9.67 25.42
#